data_AF-A0A497CQ15-F1
#
_entry.id   AF-A0A497CQ15-F1
#
_cell.length_a   1.000
_cell.length_b   1.000
_cell.length_c   1.000
_cell.angle_alpha   90.00
_cell.angle_beta   90.00
_cell.angle_gamma   90.00
#
_symmetry.space_group_name_H-M   'P 1'
#
loop_
_entity.id
_entity.type
_entity.pdbx_description
1 polymer ?
#
loop_
_entity_poly.entity_id
_entity_poly.type
_entity_poly.pdbx_seq_one_letter_code
_entity_poly.pdbx_strand_id
1 'polypeptide(L)'
;VNDIWHVLFNYNSTERLFGFAKTRLGFNDDEATRFSKISLKKDYASLSLKAINKILPYLKDGLIYSHAVFMAKLEDLIPKKIWEKQENKALLKKEIHRIIQSQNQEKQLADIVNGIIKTHRDDNSTWSENEFWQETLWNDIQKKLTGYLGKTKWENMTEEERSTFEKLIFQRIRVQMSNNLGKGEYLKTKRIDERVKEFISDHFEIDEKTLEKLYHPSATEVYQDALRKKDGKYYLGSPLISSIRNPMAMRSLHQVRKVVNELIKEGTIDRETKINIEMARDLKNANERKALQQWQRLRETEREEYKKQLRKDIKAATGRDIEPGERDILKYQLWEEQNHICLYTGETIAVSEFIGDNPKYDIEHTIPRSLSLDNSQVNLTLCNNEFNRKIKRNKIPYELPNHSEILKRIEYWKEYIAEAQEGIERAVKKSRANSDNKVIKDKAIQQRHFLKYKLDYWKQKYRRFEMNDVPDGFKNSQLVDTGIITKYARLYLKTVFNNVYTVKGQTVSDFRKMWGIQPEYKKKERINHIHHCIDAITMACMTKESYEELAKAYHEWEGEERISVSDMPSVEKPWPTFSEDVKEVENEVLISHYTPDVLPKQTKKKLRKRGKIQYNVKGEIIYQSGDTVRGSLHQAGIYGAINKNGKIIYVKRRFLQYDARGTNGFKDIQQLSVI
;
A
#
# COMPACT_ATOMS: atom_id res chain seq x y z
N VAL A 1 -5.19 10.58 -35.84
CA VAL A 1 -4.93 9.74 -34.64
C VAL A 1 -5.57 10.30 -33.38
N ASN A 2 -5.35 11.58 -33.02
CA ASN A 2 -5.95 12.18 -31.81
C ASN A 2 -7.49 12.14 -31.82
N ASP A 3 -8.12 12.43 -32.96
CA ASP A 3 -9.59 12.40 -33.07
C ASP A 3 -10.16 10.99 -32.90
N ILE A 4 -9.48 9.99 -33.46
CA ILE A 4 -9.83 8.57 -33.28
C ILE A 4 -9.78 8.18 -31.80
N TRP A 5 -8.70 8.58 -31.11
CA TRP A 5 -8.56 8.33 -29.67
C TRP A 5 -9.64 9.02 -28.86
N HIS A 6 -9.89 10.32 -29.10
CA HIS A 6 -10.92 11.08 -28.38
C HIS A 6 -12.31 10.50 -28.59
N VAL A 7 -12.63 10.02 -29.79
CA VAL A 7 -13.93 9.42 -30.09
C VAL A 7 -14.08 8.06 -29.42
N LEU A 8 -13.10 7.17 -29.57
CA LEU A 8 -13.10 5.85 -28.91
C LEU A 8 -13.09 5.94 -27.38
N PHE A 9 -12.49 6.99 -26.82
CA PHE A 9 -12.42 7.18 -25.37
C PHE A 9 -13.70 7.80 -24.79
N ASN A 10 -14.29 8.78 -25.47
CA ASN A 10 -15.43 9.54 -24.92
C ASN A 10 -16.78 8.91 -25.26
N TYR A 11 -16.92 8.23 -26.39
CA TYR A 11 -18.21 7.71 -26.84
C TYR A 11 -18.42 6.30 -26.28
N ASN A 12 -19.54 6.10 -25.59
CA ASN A 12 -19.97 4.78 -25.13
C ASN A 12 -21.00 4.11 -26.08
N SER A 13 -21.39 4.80 -27.15
CA SER A 13 -22.42 4.35 -28.09
C SER A 13 -21.77 3.78 -29.34
N THR A 14 -22.04 2.50 -29.60
CA THR A 14 -21.58 1.77 -30.79
C THR A 14 -22.09 2.44 -32.07
N GLU A 15 -23.34 2.92 -32.10
CA GLU A 15 -23.90 3.65 -33.24
C GLU A 15 -23.13 4.92 -33.57
N ARG A 16 -22.73 5.70 -32.55
CA ARG A 16 -21.96 6.92 -32.78
C ARG A 16 -20.54 6.64 -33.25
N LEU A 17 -19.92 5.56 -32.74
CA LEU A 17 -18.61 5.12 -33.21
C LEU A 17 -18.67 4.61 -34.66
N PHE A 18 -19.72 3.86 -35.00
CA PHE A 18 -19.99 3.39 -36.35
C PHE A 18 -20.19 4.57 -37.32
N GLY A 19 -21.05 5.53 -36.94
CA GLY A 19 -21.27 6.75 -37.72
C GLY A 19 -20.00 7.56 -37.92
N PHE A 20 -19.16 7.70 -36.88
CA PHE A 20 -17.85 8.34 -37.00
C PHE A 20 -16.92 7.59 -37.96
N ALA A 21 -16.84 6.26 -37.87
CA ALA A 21 -16.02 5.45 -38.75
C ALA A 21 -16.42 5.59 -40.23
N LYS A 22 -17.73 5.56 -40.51
CA LYS A 22 -18.27 5.76 -41.86
C LYS A 22 -18.00 7.16 -42.39
N THR A 23 -18.34 8.19 -41.61
CA THR A 23 -18.36 9.57 -42.10
C THR A 23 -17.00 10.26 -42.07
N ARG A 24 -16.16 9.96 -41.09
CA ARG A 24 -14.87 10.64 -40.88
C ARG A 24 -13.66 9.81 -41.25
N LEU A 25 -13.74 8.48 -41.16
CA LEU A 25 -12.64 7.58 -41.53
C LEU A 25 -12.84 6.90 -42.89
N GLY A 26 -14.04 6.99 -43.49
CA GLY A 26 -14.34 6.42 -44.80
C GLY A 26 -14.40 4.89 -44.81
N PHE A 27 -14.60 4.26 -43.66
CA PHE A 27 -14.63 2.80 -43.54
C PHE A 27 -15.88 2.18 -44.19
N ASN A 28 -15.75 0.99 -44.76
CA ASN A 28 -16.91 0.20 -45.21
C ASN A 28 -17.73 -0.33 -44.02
N ASP A 29 -18.90 -0.95 -44.24
CA ASP A 29 -19.78 -1.37 -43.14
C ASP A 29 -19.12 -2.40 -42.21
N ASP A 30 -18.31 -3.30 -42.77
CA ASP A 30 -17.61 -4.32 -41.99
C ASP A 30 -16.47 -3.72 -41.15
N GLU A 31 -15.73 -2.77 -41.71
CA GLU A 31 -14.69 -2.00 -41.01
C GLU A 31 -15.27 -1.08 -39.95
N ALA A 32 -16.37 -0.39 -40.24
CA ALA A 32 -17.06 0.47 -39.29
C ALA A 32 -17.68 -0.35 -38.13
N THR A 33 -18.22 -1.54 -38.44
CA THR A 33 -18.69 -2.49 -37.42
C THR A 33 -17.53 -2.93 -36.54
N ARG A 34 -16.38 -3.31 -37.11
CA ARG A 34 -15.18 -3.67 -36.35
C ARG A 34 -14.67 -2.51 -35.49
N PHE A 35 -14.62 -1.30 -36.04
CA PHE A 35 -14.21 -0.10 -35.32
C PHE A 35 -15.14 0.22 -34.13
N SER A 36 -16.46 0.11 -34.33
CA SER A 36 -17.46 0.40 -33.28
C SER A 36 -17.37 -0.52 -32.06
N LYS A 37 -16.78 -1.71 -32.23
CA LYS A 37 -16.55 -2.70 -31.18
C LYS A 37 -15.24 -2.49 -30.42
N ILE A 38 -14.38 -1.57 -30.87
CA ILE A 38 -13.14 -1.24 -30.17
C ILE A 38 -13.49 -0.51 -28.88
N SER A 39 -13.18 -1.13 -27.75
CA SER A 39 -13.30 -0.52 -26.43
C SER A 39 -11.91 -0.24 -25.86
N LEU A 40 -11.61 1.03 -25.59
CA LEU A 40 -10.40 1.40 -24.86
C LEU A 40 -10.63 1.26 -23.36
N LYS A 41 -9.63 0.75 -22.64
CA LYS A 41 -9.64 0.80 -21.17
C LYS A 41 -9.70 2.26 -20.74
N LYS A 42 -10.72 2.61 -19.92
CA LYS A 42 -10.88 3.96 -19.36
C LYS A 42 -9.85 4.20 -18.27
N ASP A 43 -8.65 4.53 -18.69
CA ASP A 43 -7.53 4.83 -17.81
C ASP A 43 -6.70 5.97 -18.40
N TYR A 44 -5.92 6.65 -17.55
CA TYR A 44 -5.07 7.75 -17.96
C TYR A 44 -3.62 7.41 -17.69
N ALA A 45 -2.73 7.76 -18.63
CA ALA A 45 -1.31 7.80 -18.31
C ALA A 45 -1.05 8.85 -17.23
N SER A 46 -0.09 8.58 -16.34
CA SER A 46 0.34 9.53 -15.31
C SER A 46 1.04 10.77 -15.86
N LEU A 47 1.32 10.81 -17.17
CA LEU A 47 1.98 11.90 -17.87
C LEU A 47 1.03 12.55 -18.87
N SER A 48 1.12 13.88 -18.97
CA SER A 48 0.44 14.62 -20.04
C SER A 48 1.03 14.30 -21.41
N LEU A 49 0.25 14.48 -22.48
CA LEU A 49 0.73 14.33 -23.85
C LEU A 49 1.94 15.24 -24.15
N LYS A 50 1.96 16.46 -23.57
CA LYS A 50 3.09 17.38 -23.65
C LYS A 50 4.36 16.76 -23.05
N ALA A 51 4.25 16.16 -21.87
CA ALA A 51 5.39 15.49 -21.23
C ALA A 51 5.85 14.28 -22.05
N ILE A 52 4.93 13.43 -22.52
CA ILE A 52 5.24 12.28 -23.38
C ILE A 52 6.00 12.72 -24.62
N ASN A 53 5.53 13.75 -25.32
CA ASN A 53 6.19 14.24 -26.55
C ASN A 53 7.60 14.78 -26.31
N LYS A 54 7.89 15.31 -25.13
CA LYS A 54 9.25 15.74 -24.77
C LYS A 54 10.16 14.57 -24.39
N ILE A 55 9.62 13.55 -23.74
CA ILE A 55 10.39 12.38 -23.26
C ILE A 55 10.69 11.42 -24.42
N LEU A 56 9.74 11.26 -25.35
CA LEU A 56 9.77 10.23 -26.40
C LEU A 56 11.01 10.28 -27.32
N PRO A 57 11.52 11.44 -27.76
CA PRO A 57 12.75 11.51 -28.56
C PRO A 57 13.94 10.84 -27.84
N TYR A 58 14.11 11.11 -26.55
CA TYR A 58 15.18 10.53 -25.75
C TYR A 58 15.02 9.02 -25.53
N LEU A 59 13.78 8.54 -25.39
CA LEU A 59 13.50 7.10 -25.33
C LEU A 59 13.86 6.40 -26.65
N LYS A 60 13.52 7.02 -27.81
CA LYS A 60 13.87 6.49 -29.13
C LYS A 60 15.38 6.43 -29.36
N ASP A 61 16.10 7.37 -28.78
CA ASP A 61 17.56 7.42 -28.71
C ASP A 61 18.18 6.33 -27.80
N GLY A 62 17.38 5.44 -27.21
CA GLY A 62 17.83 4.34 -26.36
C GLY A 62 18.05 4.71 -24.89
N LEU A 63 17.70 5.93 -24.47
CA LEU A 63 17.79 6.31 -23.06
C LEU A 63 16.67 5.64 -22.25
N ILE A 64 17.00 5.16 -21.05
CA ILE A 64 15.99 4.65 -20.12
C ILE A 64 15.09 5.78 -19.62
N TYR A 65 13.87 5.44 -19.19
CA TYR A 65 12.82 6.41 -18.83
C TYR A 65 13.26 7.51 -17.86
N SER A 66 14.00 7.16 -16.80
CA SER A 66 14.51 8.16 -15.84
C SER A 66 15.38 9.22 -16.52
N HIS A 67 16.27 8.81 -17.43
CA HIS A 67 17.18 9.71 -18.14
C HIS A 67 16.43 10.55 -19.14
N ALA A 68 15.51 9.94 -19.88
CA ALA A 68 14.68 10.63 -20.85
C ALA A 68 13.84 11.74 -20.18
N VAL A 69 13.34 11.51 -18.97
CA VAL A 69 12.66 12.55 -18.18
C VAL A 69 13.60 13.67 -17.75
N PHE A 70 14.82 13.33 -17.27
CA PHE A 70 15.82 14.35 -16.94
C PHE A 70 16.13 15.23 -18.14
N MET A 71 16.43 14.63 -19.29
CA MET A 71 16.72 15.35 -20.54
C MET A 71 15.55 16.24 -20.98
N ALA A 72 14.33 15.72 -20.93
CA ALA A 72 13.12 16.47 -21.27
C ALA A 72 12.89 17.68 -20.36
N LYS A 73 13.29 17.60 -19.08
CA LYS A 73 13.16 18.70 -18.13
C LYS A 73 14.26 19.74 -18.30
N LEU A 74 15.48 19.31 -18.64
CA LEU A 74 16.60 20.21 -18.89
C LEU A 74 16.35 21.16 -20.06
N GLU A 75 15.62 20.73 -21.08
CA GLU A 75 15.16 21.60 -22.16
C GLU A 75 14.38 22.84 -21.66
N ASP A 76 13.62 22.71 -20.56
CA ASP A 76 12.86 23.82 -19.99
C ASP A 76 13.71 24.72 -19.07
N LEU A 77 14.83 24.21 -18.56
CA LEU A 77 15.64 24.89 -17.55
C LEU A 77 16.88 25.57 -18.14
N ILE A 78 17.45 24.99 -19.19
CA ILE A 78 18.63 25.52 -19.85
C ILE A 78 18.19 26.60 -20.86
N PRO A 79 18.77 27.82 -20.82
CA PRO A 79 18.46 28.86 -21.80
C PRO A 79 18.59 28.35 -23.24
N LYS A 80 17.63 28.71 -24.12
CA LYS A 80 17.58 28.22 -25.51
C LYS A 80 18.90 28.37 -26.27
N LYS A 81 19.60 29.49 -26.07
CA LYS A 81 20.91 29.78 -26.69
C LYS A 81 21.98 28.73 -26.38
N ILE A 82 21.90 28.11 -25.20
CA ILE A 82 22.80 27.04 -24.76
C ILE A 82 22.27 25.69 -25.24
N TRP A 83 20.97 25.46 -25.10
CA TRP A 83 20.35 24.18 -25.43
C TRP A 83 20.37 23.86 -26.92
N GLU A 84 20.21 24.85 -27.82
CA GLU A 84 20.13 24.62 -29.27
C GLU A 84 21.45 24.14 -29.89
N LYS A 85 22.59 24.35 -29.22
CA LYS A 85 23.90 23.86 -29.68
C LYS A 85 23.99 22.34 -29.58
N GLN A 86 24.26 21.68 -30.70
CA GLN A 86 24.32 20.22 -30.78
C GLN A 86 25.43 19.61 -29.91
N GLU A 87 26.57 20.30 -29.78
CA GLU A 87 27.69 19.93 -28.91
C GLU A 87 27.28 19.87 -27.43
N ASN A 88 26.54 20.87 -26.95
CA ASN A 88 26.06 20.92 -25.57
C ASN A 88 25.07 19.79 -25.27
N LYS A 89 24.17 19.48 -26.22
CA LYS A 89 23.24 18.34 -26.07
C LYS A 89 24.00 17.01 -26.01
N ALA A 90 25.03 16.83 -26.83
CA ALA A 90 25.85 15.63 -26.83
C ALA A 90 26.64 15.47 -25.52
N LEU A 91 27.23 16.57 -25.02
CA LEU A 91 27.93 16.61 -23.75
C LEU A 91 27.02 16.26 -22.58
N LEU A 92 25.85 16.91 -22.47
CA LEU A 92 24.85 16.63 -21.44
C LEU A 92 24.39 15.17 -21.46
N LYS A 93 24.12 14.62 -22.66
CA LYS A 93 23.73 13.21 -22.82
C LYS A 93 24.83 12.26 -22.33
N LYS A 94 26.08 12.50 -22.72
CA LYS A 94 27.24 11.69 -22.33
C LYS A 94 27.46 11.72 -20.81
N GLU A 95 27.41 12.89 -20.20
CA GLU A 95 27.69 13.02 -18.78
C GLU A 95 26.55 12.48 -17.91
N ILE A 96 25.29 12.71 -18.27
CA ILE A 96 24.15 12.10 -17.57
C ILE A 96 24.26 10.57 -17.64
N HIS A 97 24.62 10.02 -18.79
CA HIS A 97 24.84 8.58 -18.92
C HIS A 97 25.94 8.08 -17.97
N ARG A 98 27.07 8.80 -17.91
CA ARG A 98 28.19 8.49 -17.01
C ARG A 98 27.78 8.55 -15.53
N ILE A 99 27.06 9.60 -15.12
CA ILE A 99 26.57 9.79 -13.75
C ILE A 99 25.67 8.63 -13.33
N ILE A 100 24.76 8.17 -14.19
CA ILE A 100 23.91 7.03 -13.82
C ILE A 100 24.71 5.72 -13.75
N GLN A 101 25.58 5.45 -14.72
CA GLN A 101 26.38 4.22 -14.70
C GLN A 101 27.27 4.14 -13.46
N SER A 102 27.85 5.27 -13.04
CA SER A 102 28.69 5.35 -11.85
C SER A 102 27.91 5.38 -10.54
N GLN A 103 26.60 5.67 -10.55
CA GLN A 103 25.80 5.85 -9.32
C GLN A 103 25.80 4.62 -8.41
N ASN A 104 25.69 3.42 -9.00
CA ASN A 104 25.71 2.19 -8.21
C ASN A 104 27.10 1.93 -7.61
N GLN A 105 28.16 2.22 -8.35
CA GLN A 105 29.53 2.10 -7.87
C GLN A 105 29.80 3.11 -6.74
N GLU A 106 29.33 4.36 -6.87
CA GLU A 106 29.47 5.36 -5.80
C GLU A 106 28.71 4.99 -4.52
N LYS A 107 27.51 4.42 -4.65
CA LYS A 107 26.77 3.89 -3.49
C LYS A 107 27.51 2.75 -2.82
N GLN A 108 28.01 1.80 -3.60
CA GLN A 108 28.80 0.67 -3.09
C GLN A 108 30.05 1.17 -2.37
N LEU A 109 30.77 2.12 -2.96
CA LEU A 109 31.94 2.72 -2.36
C LEU A 109 31.58 3.42 -1.04
N ALA A 110 30.50 4.21 -1.01
CA ALA A 110 30.05 4.87 0.22
C ALA A 110 29.64 3.87 1.31
N ASP A 111 28.98 2.76 0.95
CA ASP A 111 28.60 1.70 1.90
C ASP A 111 29.84 1.03 2.50
N ILE A 112 30.88 0.76 1.69
CA ILE A 112 32.14 0.18 2.17
C ILE A 112 32.85 1.15 3.11
N VAL A 113 33.04 2.40 2.69
CA VAL A 113 33.68 3.46 3.49
C VAL A 113 32.93 3.66 4.81
N ASN A 114 31.61 3.85 4.77
CA ASN A 114 30.80 4.05 5.97
C ASN A 114 30.76 2.81 6.87
N GLY A 115 30.82 1.62 6.27
CA GLY A 115 30.91 0.37 7.00
C GLY A 115 32.21 0.23 7.80
N ILE A 116 33.33 0.75 7.27
CA ILE A 116 34.63 0.77 7.96
C ILE A 116 34.65 1.87 9.03
N ILE A 117 34.18 3.08 8.70
CA ILE A 117 34.05 4.18 9.66
C ILE A 117 33.16 3.78 10.84
N LYS A 118 32.09 3.00 10.60
CA LYS A 118 31.25 2.48 11.67
C LYS A 118 32.04 1.54 12.59
N THR A 119 32.78 0.57 12.05
CA THR A 119 33.61 -0.34 12.85
C THR A 119 34.57 0.43 13.76
N HIS A 120 35.33 1.38 13.22
CA HIS A 120 36.27 2.17 14.03
C HIS A 120 35.59 3.06 15.08
N ARG A 121 34.40 3.59 14.78
CA ARG A 121 33.61 4.34 15.77
C ARG A 121 33.13 3.45 16.91
N ASP A 122 32.67 2.24 16.60
CA ASP A 122 32.22 1.25 17.59
C ASP A 122 33.41 0.81 18.48
N ASP A 123 34.61 0.70 17.88
CA ASP A 123 35.87 0.38 18.58
C ASP A 123 36.54 1.60 19.25
N ASN A 124 35.88 2.77 19.24
CA ASN A 124 36.37 4.05 19.76
C ASN A 124 37.79 4.44 19.29
N SER A 125 38.15 4.01 18.08
CA SER A 125 39.46 4.23 17.46
C SER A 125 39.49 5.57 16.71
N THR A 126 40.54 6.34 16.92
CA THR A 126 40.78 7.63 16.24
C THR A 126 41.78 7.50 15.11
N TRP A 127 41.57 8.25 14.03
CA TRP A 127 42.51 8.35 12.92
C TRP A 127 43.94 8.67 13.39
N SER A 128 44.93 7.92 12.88
CA SER A 128 46.36 8.13 13.11
C SER A 128 47.12 7.91 11.79
N GLU A 129 48.14 8.73 11.52
CA GLU A 129 49.00 8.55 10.35
C GLU A 129 50.15 7.56 10.58
N ASN A 130 50.24 6.93 11.75
CA ASN A 130 51.31 5.96 12.03
C ASN A 130 51.18 4.68 11.17
N GLU A 131 52.32 4.03 10.93
CA GLU A 131 52.45 2.91 10.00
C GLU A 131 51.58 1.70 10.41
N PHE A 132 51.52 1.41 11.72
CA PHE A 132 50.70 0.34 12.30
C PHE A 132 49.19 0.52 12.06
N TRP A 133 48.69 1.75 12.16
CA TRP A 133 47.28 2.06 11.95
C TRP A 133 46.92 1.96 10.46
N GLN A 134 47.84 2.34 9.57
CA GLN A 134 47.66 2.18 8.12
C GLN A 134 47.60 0.71 7.71
N GLU A 135 48.45 -0.15 8.27
CA GLU A 135 48.40 -1.61 8.04
C GLU A 135 47.09 -2.22 8.54
N THR A 136 46.63 -1.81 9.72
CA THR A 136 45.36 -2.28 10.30
C THR A 136 44.17 -1.89 9.41
N LEU A 137 44.12 -0.63 8.98
CA LEU A 137 43.08 -0.14 8.07
C LEU A 137 43.11 -0.88 6.73
N TRP A 138 44.30 -1.17 6.20
CA TRP A 138 44.43 -1.93 4.95
C TRP A 138 43.81 -3.32 5.06
N ASN A 139 44.08 -4.03 6.16
CA ASN A 139 43.49 -5.34 6.43
C ASN A 139 41.96 -5.28 6.56
N ASP A 140 41.43 -4.23 7.21
CA ASP A 140 39.98 -4.02 7.33
C ASP A 140 39.31 -3.72 5.99
N ILE A 141 39.96 -2.91 5.14
CA ILE A 141 39.52 -2.64 3.77
C ILE A 141 39.44 -3.96 2.97
N GLN A 142 40.48 -4.79 3.01
CA GLN A 142 40.53 -6.09 2.33
C GLN A 142 39.41 -7.02 2.79
N LYS A 143 39.23 -7.15 4.12
CA LYS A 143 38.20 -8.00 4.71
C LYS A 143 36.80 -7.54 4.29
N LYS A 144 36.55 -6.24 4.32
CA LYS A 144 35.25 -5.66 3.95
C LYS A 144 34.97 -5.80 2.45
N LEU A 145 35.97 -5.56 1.60
CA LEU A 145 35.87 -5.71 0.14
C LEU A 145 35.55 -7.15 -0.25
N THR A 146 36.29 -8.11 0.32
CA THR A 146 36.07 -9.54 0.06
C THR A 146 34.67 -9.98 0.48
N GLY A 147 34.18 -9.49 1.62
CA GLY A 147 32.82 -9.77 2.10
C GLY A 147 31.70 -9.14 1.26
N TYR A 148 31.92 -7.94 0.70
CA TYR A 148 30.90 -7.20 -0.04
C TYR A 148 30.84 -7.58 -1.53
N LEU A 149 31.99 -7.80 -2.18
CA LEU A 149 32.06 -8.19 -3.60
C LEU A 149 31.90 -9.70 -3.82
N GLY A 150 32.20 -10.50 -2.80
CA GLY A 150 32.21 -11.97 -2.84
C GLY A 150 33.51 -12.52 -3.42
N LYS A 151 34.00 -13.64 -2.85
CA LYS A 151 35.30 -14.24 -3.19
C LYS A 151 35.52 -14.42 -4.70
N THR A 152 34.55 -15.01 -5.39
CA THR A 152 34.65 -15.29 -6.83
C THR A 152 34.79 -14.04 -7.70
N LYS A 153 34.11 -12.93 -7.35
CA LYS A 153 34.19 -11.69 -8.13
C LYS A 153 35.49 -10.96 -7.84
N TRP A 154 35.92 -10.95 -6.57
CA TRP A 154 37.19 -10.38 -6.15
C TRP A 154 38.36 -11.08 -6.84
N GLU A 155 38.37 -12.42 -6.82
CA GLU A 155 39.41 -13.27 -7.43
C GLU A 155 39.48 -13.14 -8.96
N ASN A 156 38.39 -12.76 -9.61
CA ASN A 156 38.32 -12.56 -11.06
C ASN A 156 38.68 -11.13 -11.52
N MET A 157 38.87 -10.16 -10.62
CA MET A 157 39.34 -8.80 -10.97
C MET A 157 40.85 -8.79 -11.23
N THR A 158 41.32 -7.95 -12.15
CA THR A 158 42.75 -7.82 -12.42
C THR A 158 43.48 -7.14 -11.25
N GLU A 159 44.79 -7.35 -11.16
CA GLU A 159 45.62 -6.80 -10.07
C GLU A 159 45.66 -5.26 -10.09
N GLU A 160 45.67 -4.66 -11.28
CA GLU A 160 45.54 -3.20 -11.47
C GLU A 160 44.18 -2.66 -11.02
N GLU A 161 43.09 -3.36 -11.34
CA GLU A 161 41.73 -2.96 -10.93
C GLU A 161 41.58 -2.99 -9.41
N ARG A 162 42.12 -4.02 -8.74
CA ARG A 162 42.12 -4.14 -7.27
C ARG A 162 42.92 -3.02 -6.63
N SER A 163 44.16 -2.80 -7.07
CA SER A 163 45.03 -1.76 -6.52
C SER A 163 44.42 -0.36 -6.67
N THR A 164 43.79 -0.08 -7.82
CA THR A 164 43.14 1.21 -8.06
C THR A 164 41.93 1.40 -7.15
N PHE A 165 41.12 0.35 -6.97
CA PHE A 165 39.92 0.41 -6.13
C PHE A 165 40.26 0.57 -4.64
N GLU A 166 41.29 -0.14 -4.18
CA GLU A 166 41.80 -0.05 -2.80
C GLU A 166 42.36 1.34 -2.50
N LYS A 167 43.20 1.89 -3.39
CA LYS A 167 43.75 3.25 -3.24
C LYS A 167 42.64 4.31 -3.18
N LEU A 168 41.61 4.17 -4.03
CA LEU A 168 40.47 5.08 -4.04
C LEU A 168 39.69 5.03 -2.72
N ILE A 169 39.43 3.83 -2.20
CA ILE A 169 38.73 3.64 -0.92
C ILE A 169 39.58 4.19 0.23
N PHE A 170 40.87 3.88 0.26
CA PHE A 170 41.80 4.36 1.27
C PHE A 170 41.82 5.90 1.31
N GLN A 171 41.94 6.56 0.16
CA GLN A 171 41.93 8.02 0.08
C GLN A 171 40.61 8.61 0.62
N ARG A 172 39.47 7.98 0.30
CA ARG A 172 38.16 8.42 0.78
C ARG A 172 38.00 8.23 2.28
N ILE A 173 38.48 7.12 2.83
CA ILE A 173 38.49 6.86 4.27
C ILE A 173 39.38 7.88 4.97
N ARG A 174 40.60 8.13 4.47
CA ARG A 174 41.53 9.11 5.04
C ARG A 174 40.87 10.48 5.21
N VAL A 175 40.26 11.00 4.14
CA VAL A 175 39.57 12.31 4.16
C VAL A 175 38.39 12.32 5.12
N GLN A 176 37.63 11.23 5.20
CA GLN A 176 36.45 11.19 6.05
C GLN A 176 36.80 10.96 7.51
N MET A 177 37.81 10.14 7.82
CA MET A 177 38.27 9.81 9.16
C MET A 177 39.02 10.95 9.84
N SER A 178 39.70 11.82 9.07
CA SER A 178 40.38 13.00 9.62
C SER A 178 39.41 14.07 10.14
N ASN A 179 38.13 14.00 9.76
CA ASN A 179 37.10 14.91 10.26
C ASN A 179 36.65 14.54 11.70
N ASN A 180 35.94 15.46 12.35
CA ASN A 180 35.37 15.28 13.69
C ASN A 180 36.39 14.77 14.72
N LEU A 181 37.54 15.46 14.82
CA LEU A 181 38.63 15.13 15.74
C LEU A 181 39.16 13.69 15.58
N GLY A 182 39.17 13.15 14.35
CA GLY A 182 39.66 11.80 14.09
C GLY A 182 38.62 10.68 14.29
N LYS A 183 37.38 11.00 14.71
CA LYS A 183 36.27 10.03 14.85
C LYS A 183 35.52 9.77 13.52
N GLY A 184 35.93 10.47 12.48
CA GLY A 184 35.42 10.38 11.13
C GLY A 184 34.00 10.91 10.91
N GLU A 185 33.63 11.12 9.66
CA GLU A 185 32.28 11.46 9.20
C GLU A 185 31.79 10.47 8.13
N TYR A 186 30.50 10.15 8.13
CA TYR A 186 29.97 9.28 7.09
C TYR A 186 29.95 9.99 5.73
N LEU A 187 30.47 9.32 4.71
CA LEU A 187 30.42 9.76 3.33
C LEU A 187 28.97 9.82 2.87
N LYS A 188 28.48 11.05 2.60
CA LYS A 188 27.16 11.28 2.02
C LYS A 188 27.19 10.95 0.53
N THR A 189 26.33 10.05 0.08
CA THR A 189 26.17 9.77 -1.35
C THR A 189 25.23 10.78 -1.97
N LYS A 190 25.70 11.49 -2.99
CA LYS A 190 24.85 12.43 -3.75
C LYS A 190 23.85 11.67 -4.61
N ARG A 191 22.65 12.23 -4.76
CA ARG A 191 21.61 11.71 -5.65
C ARG A 191 21.96 12.04 -7.11
N ILE A 192 21.37 11.29 -8.04
CA ILE A 192 21.58 11.51 -9.49
C ILE A 192 21.25 12.95 -9.87
N ASP A 193 20.15 13.50 -9.38
CA ASP A 193 19.76 14.88 -9.64
C ASP A 193 20.74 15.91 -9.06
N GLU A 194 21.33 15.66 -7.89
CA GLU A 194 22.34 16.56 -7.30
C GLU A 194 23.61 16.58 -8.15
N ARG A 195 24.10 15.40 -8.56
CA ARG A 195 25.29 15.29 -9.43
C ARG A 195 25.08 15.94 -10.79
N VAL A 196 23.88 15.81 -11.36
CA VAL A 196 23.52 16.47 -12.62
C VAL A 196 23.45 17.99 -12.44
N LYS A 197 22.91 18.49 -11.31
CA LYS A 197 22.90 19.93 -11.02
C LYS A 197 24.31 20.50 -10.90
N GLU A 198 25.21 19.81 -10.19
CA GLU A 198 26.61 20.21 -10.05
C GLU A 198 27.29 20.31 -11.41
N PHE A 199 27.19 19.24 -12.23
CA PHE A 199 27.75 19.27 -13.58
C PHE A 199 27.24 20.45 -14.40
N ILE A 200 25.94 20.71 -14.35
CA ILE A 200 25.34 21.81 -15.12
C ILE A 200 25.82 23.16 -14.61
N SER A 201 25.89 23.34 -13.29
CA SER A 201 26.39 24.58 -12.67
C SER A 201 27.86 24.84 -13.03
N ASP A 202 28.68 23.79 -13.11
CA ASP A 202 30.12 23.91 -13.40
C ASP A 202 30.39 24.21 -14.89
N HIS A 203 29.53 23.75 -15.80
CA HIS A 203 29.73 23.85 -17.25
C HIS A 203 28.87 24.91 -17.92
N PHE A 204 27.80 25.36 -17.27
CA PHE A 204 26.87 26.35 -17.79
C PHE A 204 26.55 27.39 -16.70
N GLU A 205 26.62 28.67 -17.06
CA GLU A 205 26.26 29.79 -16.17
C GLU A 205 24.72 29.83 -15.96
N ILE A 206 24.22 28.94 -15.12
CA ILE A 206 22.79 28.81 -14.80
C ILE A 206 22.59 29.07 -13.31
N ASP A 207 21.57 29.85 -12.97
CA ASP A 207 21.27 30.20 -11.58
C ASP A 207 20.78 28.98 -10.77
N GLU A 208 21.21 28.92 -9.50
CA GLU A 208 20.92 27.82 -8.59
C GLU A 208 19.41 27.63 -8.35
N LYS A 209 18.60 28.70 -8.32
CA LYS A 209 17.13 28.61 -8.16
C LYS A 209 16.44 28.01 -9.38
N THR A 210 17.02 28.13 -10.57
CA THR A 210 16.50 27.43 -11.76
C THR A 210 16.84 25.95 -11.70
N LEU A 211 18.03 25.58 -11.22
CA LEU A 211 18.45 24.19 -11.04
C LEU A 211 17.68 23.47 -9.92
N GLU A 212 17.19 24.19 -8.91
CA GLU A 212 16.26 23.63 -7.90
C GLU A 212 15.00 22.99 -8.52
N LYS A 213 14.54 23.51 -9.67
CA LYS A 213 13.38 22.98 -10.41
C LYS A 213 13.67 21.69 -11.17
N LEU A 214 14.93 21.23 -11.21
CA LEU A 214 15.30 19.90 -11.69
C LEU A 214 15.06 18.90 -10.57
N TYR A 215 13.94 18.18 -10.64
CA TYR A 215 13.57 17.14 -9.70
C TYR A 215 13.59 15.77 -10.38
N HIS A 216 13.90 14.72 -9.61
CA HIS A 216 13.76 13.35 -10.09
C HIS A 216 12.27 13.02 -10.31
N PRO A 217 11.85 12.36 -11.41
CA PRO A 217 10.44 12.04 -11.69
C PRO A 217 9.67 11.36 -10.55
N SER A 218 10.35 10.66 -9.64
CA SER A 218 9.73 10.07 -8.44
C SER A 218 9.32 11.09 -7.37
N ALA A 219 9.76 12.35 -7.49
CA ALA A 219 9.49 13.46 -6.59
C ALA A 219 8.30 14.33 -7.05
N THR A 220 7.48 13.81 -7.98
CA THR A 220 6.30 14.52 -8.50
C THR A 220 5.26 14.71 -7.38
N GLU A 221 5.45 15.79 -6.65
CA GLU A 221 4.55 16.61 -5.84
C GLU A 221 3.32 15.92 -5.26
N VAL A 222 3.33 15.75 -3.93
CA VAL A 222 2.12 15.34 -3.20
C VAL A 222 1.60 16.45 -2.29
N TYR A 223 2.40 17.46 -1.90
CA TYR A 223 1.93 18.64 -1.15
C TYR A 223 2.85 19.84 -1.41
N GLN A 224 2.33 21.06 -1.26
CA GLN A 224 3.14 22.28 -1.27
C GLN A 224 3.86 22.45 0.07
N ASP A 225 5.11 22.92 0.03
CA ASP A 225 5.89 23.22 1.23
C ASP A 225 5.24 24.32 2.07
N ALA A 226 5.39 24.21 3.39
CA ALA A 226 4.84 25.18 4.31
C ALA A 226 5.56 26.53 4.17
N LEU A 227 4.78 27.60 4.06
CA LEU A 227 5.32 28.96 4.03
C LEU A 227 5.49 29.49 5.45
N ARG A 228 6.61 30.17 5.69
CA ARG A 228 6.88 30.86 6.95
C ARG A 228 5.83 31.94 7.19
N LYS A 229 5.22 31.94 8.38
CA LYS A 229 4.23 32.94 8.80
C LYS A 229 4.90 34.13 9.50
N LYS A 230 4.10 35.16 9.80
CA LYS A 230 4.56 36.43 10.41
C LYS A 230 5.21 36.23 11.79
N ASP A 231 4.80 35.18 12.51
CA ASP A 231 5.36 34.75 13.79
C ASP A 231 6.69 33.99 13.66
N GLY A 232 7.23 33.87 12.43
CA GLY A 232 8.47 33.18 12.15
C GLY A 232 8.37 31.66 12.09
N LYS A 233 7.20 31.08 12.39
CA LYS A 233 6.95 29.63 12.44
C LYS A 233 6.39 29.09 11.11
N TYR A 234 6.48 27.78 10.93
CA TYR A 234 5.97 27.04 9.76
C TYR A 234 4.77 26.21 10.18
N TYR A 235 3.67 26.30 9.45
CA TYR A 235 2.44 25.58 9.77
C TYR A 235 2.01 24.68 8.63
N LEU A 236 1.39 23.54 8.97
CA LEU A 236 0.80 22.66 7.99
C LEU A 236 -0.31 23.39 7.21
N GLY A 237 -0.15 23.41 5.89
CA GLY A 237 -1.08 23.97 4.91
C GLY A 237 -2.35 23.13 4.75
N SER A 238 -3.11 23.34 3.68
CA SER A 238 -4.28 22.48 3.43
C SER A 238 -3.84 21.10 2.91
N PRO A 239 -4.35 19.96 3.43
CA PRO A 239 -4.03 18.64 2.91
C PRO A 239 -4.79 18.31 1.60
N LEU A 240 -5.51 19.27 1.02
CA LEU A 240 -6.27 19.07 -0.21
C LEU A 240 -5.37 19.04 -1.44
N ILE A 241 -5.28 17.87 -2.07
CA ILE A 241 -4.60 17.66 -3.34
C ILE A 241 -5.48 16.87 -4.30
N SER A 242 -5.28 17.06 -5.61
CA SER A 242 -6.04 16.36 -6.66
C SER A 242 -5.98 14.83 -6.55
N SER A 243 -4.87 14.32 -6.00
CA SER A 243 -4.56 12.90 -5.84
C SER A 243 -5.30 12.21 -4.70
N ILE A 244 -5.80 12.94 -3.69
CA ILE A 244 -6.53 12.34 -2.56
C ILE A 244 -8.01 12.68 -2.68
N ARG A 245 -8.79 11.68 -3.06
CA ARG A 245 -10.26 11.78 -3.11
C ARG A 245 -10.96 11.05 -1.97
N ASN A 246 -10.24 10.27 -1.17
CA ASN A 246 -10.81 9.53 -0.05
C ASN A 246 -11.20 10.49 1.08
N PRO A 247 -12.51 10.65 1.39
CA PRO A 247 -12.97 11.61 2.38
C PRO A 247 -12.56 11.25 3.81
N MET A 248 -12.39 9.96 4.12
CA MET A 248 -11.90 9.51 5.43
C MET A 248 -10.43 9.89 5.61
N ALA A 249 -9.61 9.67 4.59
CA ALA A 249 -8.21 10.08 4.63
C ALA A 249 -8.06 11.60 4.79
N MET A 250 -8.86 12.37 4.05
CA MET A 250 -8.91 13.83 4.18
C MET A 250 -9.32 14.28 5.58
N ARG A 251 -10.32 13.62 6.18
CA ARG A 251 -10.75 13.92 7.56
C ARG A 251 -9.60 13.71 8.54
N SER A 252 -8.89 12.58 8.46
CA SER A 252 -7.77 12.27 9.35
C SER A 252 -6.63 13.29 9.21
N LEU A 253 -6.23 13.62 7.97
CA LEU A 253 -5.17 14.61 7.72
C LEU A 253 -5.54 16.01 8.24
N HIS A 254 -6.82 16.39 8.17
CA HIS A 254 -7.30 17.64 8.76
C HIS A 254 -7.24 17.63 10.29
N GLN A 255 -7.45 16.49 10.96
CA GLN A 255 -7.28 16.40 12.42
C GLN A 255 -5.80 16.47 12.80
N VAL A 256 -4.92 15.75 12.08
CA VAL A 256 -3.47 15.85 12.24
C VAL A 256 -3.02 17.32 12.11
N ARG A 257 -3.50 18.02 11.07
CA ARG A 257 -3.21 19.45 10.88
C ARG A 257 -3.56 20.30 12.10
N LYS A 258 -4.73 20.08 12.71
CA LYS A 258 -5.18 20.86 13.87
C LYS A 258 -4.27 20.65 15.06
N VAL A 259 -4.06 19.39 15.44
CA VAL A 259 -3.24 19.02 16.60
C VAL A 259 -1.81 19.54 16.43
N VAL A 260 -1.20 19.25 15.29
CA VAL A 260 0.19 19.65 15.02
C VAL A 260 0.34 21.17 14.96
N ASN A 261 -0.57 21.90 14.32
CA ASN A 261 -0.46 23.36 14.26
C ASN A 261 -0.65 24.01 15.63
N GLU A 262 -1.47 23.45 16.52
CA GLU A 262 -1.61 23.98 17.88
C GLU A 262 -0.31 23.75 18.68
N LEU A 263 0.28 22.55 18.60
CA LEU A 263 1.58 22.26 19.23
C LEU A 263 2.71 23.16 18.71
N ILE A 264 2.74 23.47 17.41
CA ILE A 264 3.70 24.42 16.83
C ILE A 264 3.43 25.84 17.37
N LYS A 265 2.16 26.24 17.46
CA LYS A 265 1.76 27.56 17.94
C LYS A 265 2.19 27.77 19.39
N GLU A 266 1.98 26.78 20.25
CA GLU A 266 2.43 26.74 21.65
C GLU A 266 3.96 26.70 21.77
N GLY A 267 4.67 26.23 20.74
CA GLY A 267 6.13 26.10 20.75
C GLY A 267 6.62 24.79 21.36
N THR A 268 5.71 23.86 21.63
CA THR A 268 6.00 22.50 22.13
C THR A 268 6.78 21.68 21.10
N ILE A 269 6.55 21.93 19.81
CA ILE A 269 7.25 21.28 18.69
C ILE A 269 7.68 22.31 17.63
N ASP A 270 8.72 21.95 16.88
CA ASP A 270 9.34 22.77 15.85
C ASP A 270 9.75 21.95 14.62
N ARG A 271 10.47 22.57 13.69
CA ARG A 271 10.88 21.97 12.41
C ARG A 271 11.83 20.78 12.56
N GLU A 272 12.64 20.78 13.62
CA GLU A 272 13.66 19.77 13.88
C GLU A 272 13.14 18.60 14.72
N THR A 273 11.96 18.77 15.32
CA THR A 273 11.27 17.74 16.08
C THR A 273 11.13 16.44 15.26
N LYS A 274 11.53 15.33 15.88
CA LYS A 274 11.40 13.98 15.31
C LYS A 274 9.93 13.55 15.34
N ILE A 275 9.38 13.23 14.18
CA ILE A 275 7.99 12.76 14.02
C ILE A 275 8.00 11.29 13.60
N ASN A 276 7.44 10.42 14.45
CA ASN A 276 7.23 9.01 14.16
C ASN A 276 5.76 8.76 13.80
N ILE A 277 5.49 8.10 12.66
CA ILE A 277 4.13 7.76 12.21
C ILE A 277 4.00 6.24 12.11
N GLU A 278 2.98 5.67 12.74
CA GLU A 278 2.69 4.24 12.60
C GLU A 278 2.18 3.94 11.20
N MET A 279 2.69 2.88 10.58
CA MET A 279 2.13 2.37 9.36
C MET A 279 1.01 1.39 9.63
N ALA A 280 -0.10 1.58 8.94
CA ALA A 280 -1.22 0.65 9.04
C ALA A 280 -1.01 -0.70 8.33
N ARG A 281 0.09 -0.87 7.60
CA ARG A 281 0.50 -2.14 6.99
C ARG A 281 1.97 -2.40 7.30
N ASP A 282 2.29 -3.63 7.68
CA ASP A 282 3.68 -4.01 7.91
C ASP A 282 4.49 -3.95 6.61
N LEU A 283 5.69 -3.34 6.71
CA LEU A 283 6.68 -3.34 5.64
C LEU A 283 7.28 -4.75 5.54
N LYS A 284 7.02 -5.42 4.42
CA LYS A 284 7.59 -6.73 4.12
C LYS A 284 9.11 -6.63 3.94
N ASN A 285 9.87 -7.55 4.53
CA ASN A 285 11.32 -7.66 4.32
C ASN A 285 11.65 -8.17 2.90
N ALA A 286 12.94 -8.28 2.55
CA ALA A 286 13.34 -8.67 1.20
C ALA A 286 12.84 -10.07 0.80
N ASN A 287 12.93 -11.04 1.72
CA ASN A 287 12.49 -12.41 1.50
C ASN A 287 10.97 -12.50 1.38
N GLU A 288 10.21 -11.80 2.22
CA GLU A 288 8.75 -11.70 2.16
C GLU A 288 8.25 -10.99 0.89
N ARG A 289 8.97 -9.98 0.40
CA ARG A 289 8.65 -9.30 -0.87
C ARG A 289 8.82 -10.25 -2.06
N LYS A 290 9.91 -11.01 -2.10
CA LYS A 290 10.14 -12.03 -3.14
C LYS A 290 9.08 -13.12 -3.11
N ALA A 291 8.76 -13.64 -1.92
CA ALA A 291 7.71 -14.63 -1.73
C ALA A 291 6.33 -14.10 -2.17
N LEU A 292 6.00 -12.84 -1.86
CA LEU A 292 4.77 -12.21 -2.32
C LEU A 292 4.72 -12.09 -3.85
N GLN A 293 5.82 -11.67 -4.48
CA GLN A 293 5.90 -11.58 -5.94
C GLN A 293 5.71 -12.95 -6.59
N GLN A 294 6.32 -14.00 -6.03
CA GLN A 294 6.14 -15.37 -6.48
C GLN A 294 4.68 -15.81 -6.34
N TRP A 295 4.05 -15.55 -5.20
CA TRP A 295 2.63 -15.84 -4.97
C TRP A 295 1.72 -15.11 -5.97
N GLN A 296 1.96 -13.81 -6.20
CA GLN A 296 1.19 -13.02 -7.16
C GLN A 296 1.34 -13.53 -8.60
N ARG A 297 2.57 -13.87 -9.01
CA ARG A 297 2.83 -14.44 -10.33
C ARG A 297 2.14 -15.78 -10.51
N LEU A 298 2.21 -16.67 -9.52
CA LEU A 298 1.52 -17.96 -9.58
C LEU A 298 0.02 -17.75 -9.80
N ARG A 299 -0.59 -16.85 -9.02
CA ARG A 299 -2.02 -16.51 -9.12
C ARG A 299 -2.40 -15.88 -10.45
N GLU A 300 -1.53 -15.05 -11.02
CA GLU A 300 -1.71 -14.46 -12.34
C GLU A 300 -1.67 -15.56 -13.43
N THR A 301 -0.68 -16.46 -13.36
CA THR A 301 -0.59 -17.62 -14.25
C THR A 301 -1.83 -18.51 -14.16
N GLU A 302 -2.24 -18.88 -12.95
CA GLU A 302 -3.46 -19.69 -12.71
C GLU A 302 -4.69 -19.01 -13.30
N ARG A 303 -4.86 -17.69 -13.09
CA ARG A 303 -5.99 -16.94 -13.67
C ARG A 303 -5.97 -16.91 -15.20
N GLU A 304 -4.80 -16.78 -15.81
CA GLU A 304 -4.67 -16.86 -17.28
C GLU A 304 -4.97 -18.26 -17.81
N GLU A 305 -4.60 -19.32 -17.07
CA GLU A 305 -4.98 -20.69 -17.41
C GLU A 305 -6.48 -20.90 -17.29
N TYR A 306 -7.10 -20.47 -16.19
CA TYR A 306 -8.56 -20.50 -16.01
C TYR A 306 -9.27 -19.73 -17.11
N LYS A 307 -8.77 -18.55 -17.49
CA LYS A 307 -9.33 -17.77 -18.59
C LYS A 307 -9.32 -18.56 -19.92
N LYS A 308 -8.22 -19.25 -20.22
CA LYS A 308 -8.09 -20.08 -21.44
C LYS A 308 -9.03 -21.28 -21.39
N GLN A 309 -9.12 -21.98 -20.25
CA GLN A 309 -10.00 -23.14 -20.07
C GLN A 309 -11.47 -22.71 -20.17
N LEU A 310 -11.85 -21.70 -19.41
CA LEU A 310 -13.19 -21.10 -19.42
C LEU A 310 -13.63 -20.68 -20.82
N ARG A 311 -12.76 -20.06 -21.62
CA ARG A 311 -13.09 -19.71 -23.01
C ARG A 311 -13.38 -20.95 -23.87
N LYS A 312 -12.63 -22.04 -23.69
CA LYS A 312 -12.88 -23.31 -24.38
C LYS A 312 -14.22 -23.91 -23.95
N ASP A 313 -14.51 -23.91 -22.65
CA ASP A 313 -15.73 -24.50 -22.10
C ASP A 313 -16.98 -23.70 -22.49
N ILE A 314 -16.89 -22.36 -22.51
CA ILE A 314 -17.96 -21.50 -23.03
C ILE A 314 -18.24 -21.81 -24.50
N LYS A 315 -17.17 -21.93 -25.31
CA LYS A 315 -17.30 -22.24 -26.73
C LYS A 315 -17.95 -23.61 -26.93
N ALA A 316 -17.56 -24.61 -26.12
CA ALA A 316 -18.15 -25.94 -26.16
C ALA A 316 -19.62 -25.95 -25.73
N ALA A 317 -19.97 -25.22 -24.67
CA ALA A 317 -21.32 -25.22 -24.11
C ALA A 317 -22.33 -24.35 -24.88
N THR A 318 -21.88 -23.25 -25.49
CA THR A 318 -22.78 -22.24 -26.10
C THR A 318 -22.59 -22.08 -27.61
N GLY A 319 -21.52 -22.64 -28.18
CA GLY A 319 -21.12 -22.42 -29.57
C GLY A 319 -20.56 -21.02 -29.85
N ARG A 320 -20.48 -20.14 -28.84
CA ARG A 320 -20.03 -18.74 -28.99
C ARG A 320 -18.62 -18.58 -28.45
N ASP A 321 -17.75 -17.93 -29.22
CA ASP A 321 -16.39 -17.56 -28.79
C ASP A 321 -16.43 -16.23 -28.05
N ILE A 322 -16.67 -16.28 -26.73
CA ILE A 322 -16.80 -15.12 -25.87
C ILE A 322 -15.58 -15.04 -24.95
N GLU A 323 -14.96 -13.87 -24.88
CA GLU A 323 -13.86 -13.61 -23.96
C GLU A 323 -14.42 -13.48 -22.52
N PRO A 324 -13.99 -14.31 -21.55
CA PRO A 324 -14.53 -14.27 -20.20
C PRO A 324 -14.17 -12.99 -19.45
N GLY A 325 -15.11 -12.45 -18.67
CA GLY A 325 -14.86 -11.30 -17.80
C GLY A 325 -14.13 -11.67 -16.50
N GLU A 326 -13.60 -10.68 -15.78
CA GLU A 326 -12.89 -10.87 -14.50
C GLU A 326 -13.72 -11.62 -13.45
N ARG A 327 -15.03 -11.38 -13.43
CA ARG A 327 -15.97 -12.05 -12.53
C ARG A 327 -16.19 -13.51 -12.92
N ASP A 328 -16.21 -13.82 -14.21
CA ASP A 328 -16.39 -15.19 -14.71
C ASP A 328 -15.14 -16.03 -14.41
N ILE A 329 -13.96 -15.44 -14.59
CA ILE A 329 -12.68 -16.06 -14.20
C ILE A 329 -12.68 -16.34 -12.69
N LEU A 330 -13.19 -15.42 -11.86
CA LEU A 330 -13.31 -15.66 -10.42
C LEU A 330 -14.32 -16.78 -10.09
N LYS A 331 -15.44 -16.87 -10.79
CA LYS A 331 -16.40 -17.98 -10.61
C LYS A 331 -15.76 -19.33 -10.96
N TYR A 332 -15.07 -19.39 -12.10
CA TYR A 332 -14.37 -20.60 -12.54
C TYR A 332 -13.28 -21.01 -11.54
N GLN A 333 -12.52 -20.05 -11.03
CA GLN A 333 -11.57 -20.31 -9.96
C GLN A 333 -12.23 -20.89 -8.70
N LEU A 334 -13.34 -20.32 -8.24
CA LEU A 334 -14.07 -20.84 -7.09
C LEU A 334 -14.68 -22.21 -7.36
N TRP A 335 -15.08 -22.48 -8.60
CA TRP A 335 -15.60 -23.77 -9.05
C TRP A 335 -14.52 -24.86 -8.96
N GLU A 336 -13.31 -24.60 -9.47
CA GLU A 336 -12.14 -25.49 -9.34
C GLU A 336 -11.78 -25.74 -7.86
N GLU A 337 -11.71 -24.66 -7.06
CA GLU A 337 -11.41 -24.77 -5.62
C GLU A 337 -12.43 -25.62 -4.85
N GLN A 338 -13.65 -25.76 -5.36
CA GLN A 338 -14.78 -26.48 -4.78
C GLN A 338 -14.96 -27.90 -5.33
N ASN A 339 -14.00 -28.43 -6.09
CA ASN A 339 -14.12 -29.71 -6.79
C ASN A 339 -15.44 -29.81 -7.58
N HIS A 340 -15.82 -28.70 -8.21
CA HIS A 340 -16.98 -28.57 -9.09
C HIS A 340 -18.33 -28.82 -8.41
N ILE A 341 -18.42 -28.78 -7.08
CA ILE A 341 -19.68 -28.92 -6.33
C ILE A 341 -20.08 -27.65 -5.59
N CYS A 342 -21.38 -27.50 -5.35
CA CYS A 342 -21.90 -26.49 -4.44
C CYS A 342 -21.69 -26.96 -3.00
N LEU A 343 -20.87 -26.25 -2.22
CA LEU A 343 -20.56 -26.65 -0.83
C LEU A 343 -21.82 -26.72 0.06
N TYR A 344 -22.84 -25.92 -0.25
CA TYR A 344 -24.07 -25.86 0.53
C TYR A 344 -25.09 -26.93 0.17
N THR A 345 -25.26 -27.25 -1.12
CA THR A 345 -26.29 -28.20 -1.57
C THR A 345 -25.73 -29.58 -1.89
N GLY A 346 -24.42 -29.69 -2.15
CA GLY A 346 -23.77 -30.92 -2.62
C GLY A 346 -23.98 -31.21 -4.11
N GLU A 347 -24.73 -30.36 -4.82
CA GLU A 347 -24.99 -30.53 -6.25
C GLU A 347 -23.73 -30.25 -7.06
N THR A 348 -23.48 -31.07 -8.09
CA THR A 348 -22.47 -30.78 -9.11
C THR A 348 -22.87 -29.52 -9.88
N ILE A 349 -21.88 -28.69 -10.16
CA ILE A 349 -22.02 -27.44 -10.89
C ILE A 349 -21.43 -27.64 -12.27
N ALA A 350 -22.23 -27.45 -13.32
CA ALA A 350 -21.71 -27.39 -14.69
C ALA A 350 -21.28 -25.96 -15.06
N VAL A 351 -20.30 -25.84 -15.97
CA VAL A 351 -19.79 -24.54 -16.46
C VAL A 351 -20.91 -23.67 -17.05
N SER A 352 -21.86 -24.29 -17.75
CA SER A 352 -23.04 -23.60 -18.32
C SER A 352 -24.00 -23.05 -17.26
N GLU A 353 -23.95 -23.52 -16.02
CA GLU A 353 -24.90 -23.12 -14.96
C GLU A 353 -24.48 -21.87 -14.18
N PHE A 354 -23.22 -21.41 -14.30
CA PHE A 354 -22.74 -20.18 -13.65
C PHE A 354 -22.33 -19.06 -14.62
N ILE A 355 -22.46 -19.33 -15.94
CA ILE A 355 -22.14 -18.39 -17.01
C ILE A 355 -23.43 -17.94 -17.72
N GLY A 356 -23.47 -16.69 -18.16
CA GLY A 356 -24.61 -16.09 -18.87
C GLY A 356 -25.43 -15.15 -18.00
N ASP A 357 -26.53 -14.64 -18.56
CA ASP A 357 -27.30 -13.52 -17.99
C ASP A 357 -28.12 -13.90 -16.75
N ASN A 358 -28.49 -15.18 -16.62
CA ASN A 358 -29.26 -15.69 -15.49
C ASN A 358 -28.64 -16.97 -14.91
N PRO A 359 -27.49 -16.86 -14.22
CA PRO A 359 -26.77 -18.01 -13.72
C PRO A 359 -27.52 -18.66 -12.54
N LYS A 360 -27.55 -19.99 -12.51
CA LYS A 360 -28.07 -20.78 -11.37
C LYS A 360 -27.12 -20.72 -10.18
N TYR A 361 -25.81 -20.62 -10.42
CA TYR A 361 -24.80 -20.45 -9.37
C TYR A 361 -24.04 -19.13 -9.52
N ASP A 362 -23.81 -18.42 -8.42
CA ASP A 362 -23.08 -17.16 -8.40
C ASP A 362 -22.23 -17.03 -7.13
N ILE A 363 -21.39 -16.00 -7.11
CA ILE A 363 -20.49 -15.68 -6.02
C ILE A 363 -21.32 -15.30 -4.78
N GLU A 364 -21.01 -15.95 -3.68
CA GLU A 364 -21.66 -15.83 -2.39
C GLU A 364 -20.62 -15.59 -1.29
N HIS A 365 -21.02 -14.86 -0.25
CA HIS A 365 -20.12 -14.52 0.88
C HIS A 365 -20.36 -15.50 2.03
N THR A 366 -19.40 -16.37 2.32
CA THR A 366 -19.49 -17.39 3.38
C THR A 366 -19.94 -16.77 4.70
N ILE A 367 -19.22 -15.74 5.17
CA ILE A 367 -19.69 -14.85 6.23
C ILE A 367 -20.36 -13.64 5.57
N PRO A 368 -21.65 -13.37 5.86
CA PRO A 368 -22.38 -12.26 5.27
C PRO A 368 -21.65 -10.92 5.41
N ARG A 369 -21.61 -10.16 4.31
CA ARG A 369 -20.92 -8.87 4.25
C ARG A 369 -21.44 -7.85 5.27
N SER A 370 -22.72 -7.91 5.62
CA SER A 370 -23.35 -7.10 6.68
C SER A 370 -22.73 -7.33 8.06
N LEU A 371 -22.12 -8.49 8.28
CA LEU A 371 -21.47 -8.86 9.54
C LEU A 371 -19.95 -8.67 9.47
N SER A 372 -19.32 -9.12 8.37
CA SER A 372 -17.86 -9.16 8.24
C SER A 372 -17.23 -7.97 7.55
N LEU A 373 -17.98 -7.20 6.75
CA LEU A 373 -17.43 -6.21 5.81
C LEU A 373 -16.29 -6.74 4.92
N ASP A 374 -16.23 -8.07 4.73
CA ASP A 374 -15.11 -8.75 4.10
C ASP A 374 -15.48 -9.24 2.70
N ASN A 375 -14.88 -8.62 1.69
CA ASN A 375 -15.01 -9.00 0.28
C ASN A 375 -13.77 -9.76 -0.23
N SER A 376 -12.87 -10.19 0.65
CA SER A 376 -11.70 -10.96 0.24
C SER A 376 -12.13 -12.32 -0.32
N GLN A 377 -11.34 -12.86 -1.25
CA GLN A 377 -11.66 -14.13 -1.91
C GLN A 377 -11.77 -15.31 -0.93
N VAL A 378 -11.08 -15.27 0.20
CA VAL A 378 -11.22 -16.30 1.26
C VAL A 378 -12.62 -16.33 1.89
N ASN A 379 -13.42 -15.27 1.72
CA ASN A 379 -14.81 -15.21 2.14
C ASN A 379 -15.78 -15.48 0.99
N LEU A 380 -15.29 -15.86 -0.20
CA LEU A 380 -16.12 -16.07 -1.39
C LEU A 380 -16.19 -17.56 -1.75
N THR A 381 -17.39 -17.98 -2.11
CA THR A 381 -17.70 -19.33 -2.63
C THR A 381 -18.72 -19.24 -3.76
N LEU A 382 -18.73 -20.23 -4.65
CA LEU A 382 -19.73 -20.40 -5.70
C LEU A 382 -20.91 -21.19 -5.12
N CYS A 383 -22.08 -20.58 -5.06
CA CYS A 383 -23.26 -21.15 -4.41
C CYS A 383 -24.49 -21.05 -5.32
N ASN A 384 -25.42 -21.99 -5.14
CA ASN A 384 -26.74 -21.95 -5.78
C ASN A 384 -27.48 -20.66 -5.36
N ASN A 385 -27.93 -19.87 -6.33
CA ASN A 385 -28.57 -18.58 -6.10
C ASN A 385 -29.86 -18.70 -5.29
N GLU A 386 -30.63 -19.76 -5.50
CA GLU A 386 -31.86 -20.01 -4.76
C GLU A 386 -31.57 -20.35 -3.30
N PHE A 387 -30.63 -21.26 -3.04
CA PHE A 387 -30.19 -21.59 -1.69
C PHE A 387 -29.68 -20.35 -0.95
N ASN A 388 -28.82 -19.56 -1.60
CA ASN A 388 -28.27 -18.34 -1.02
C ASN A 388 -29.36 -17.32 -0.65
N ARG A 389 -30.33 -17.08 -1.54
CA ARG A 389 -31.40 -16.08 -1.33
C ARG A 389 -32.50 -16.53 -0.38
N LYS A 390 -32.90 -17.81 -0.43
CA LYS A 390 -34.04 -18.31 0.34
C LYS A 390 -33.64 -18.85 1.71
N ILE A 391 -32.51 -19.57 1.79
CA ILE A 391 -32.13 -20.35 2.98
C ILE A 391 -30.98 -19.65 3.73
N LYS A 392 -29.84 -19.42 3.08
CA LYS A 392 -28.65 -18.87 3.75
C LYS A 392 -28.84 -17.42 4.19
N ARG A 393 -29.21 -16.52 3.27
CA ARG A 393 -29.44 -15.10 3.55
C ARG A 393 -28.29 -14.47 4.35
N ASN A 394 -28.58 -13.89 5.51
CA ASN A 394 -27.63 -13.24 6.40
C ASN A 394 -27.12 -14.18 7.50
N LYS A 395 -27.21 -15.50 7.29
CA LYS A 395 -26.69 -16.51 8.22
C LYS A 395 -25.26 -16.91 7.87
N ILE A 396 -24.50 -17.31 8.88
CA ILE A 396 -23.22 -18.00 8.72
C ILE A 396 -23.45 -19.52 8.53
N PRO A 397 -22.47 -20.28 8.01
CA PRO A 397 -22.65 -21.71 7.77
C PRO A 397 -23.06 -22.51 9.01
N TYR A 398 -22.55 -22.15 10.20
CA TYR A 398 -22.90 -22.78 11.48
C TYR A 398 -24.40 -22.71 11.81
N GLU A 399 -25.09 -21.65 11.37
CA GLU A 399 -26.53 -21.46 11.62
C GLU A 399 -27.42 -22.23 10.62
N LEU A 400 -26.83 -22.99 9.68
CA LEU A 400 -27.56 -23.75 8.68
C LEU A 400 -27.87 -25.16 9.18
N PRO A 401 -29.07 -25.70 8.91
CA PRO A 401 -29.44 -27.06 9.35
C PRO A 401 -28.52 -28.16 8.84
N ASN A 402 -27.86 -27.95 7.71
CA ASN A 402 -26.97 -28.91 7.06
C ASN A 402 -25.48 -28.58 7.26
N HIS A 403 -25.12 -27.83 8.31
CA HIS A 403 -23.73 -27.46 8.62
C HIS A 403 -22.77 -28.66 8.67
N SER A 404 -23.19 -29.77 9.26
CA SER A 404 -22.40 -31.00 9.35
C SER A 404 -22.05 -31.59 7.97
N GLU A 405 -22.98 -31.53 7.01
CA GLU A 405 -22.72 -31.95 5.63
C GLU A 405 -21.78 -30.98 4.90
N ILE A 406 -21.96 -29.68 5.13
CA ILE A 406 -21.08 -28.65 4.58
C ILE A 406 -19.63 -28.89 5.03
N LEU A 407 -19.42 -29.18 6.31
CA LEU A 407 -18.08 -29.47 6.85
C LEU A 407 -17.45 -30.73 6.23
N LYS A 408 -18.24 -31.78 5.98
CA LYS A 408 -17.77 -32.98 5.27
C LYS A 408 -17.32 -32.66 3.85
N ARG A 409 -18.08 -31.82 3.13
CA ARG A 409 -17.76 -31.44 1.75
C ARG A 409 -16.46 -30.64 1.65
N ILE A 410 -16.07 -29.88 2.68
CA ILE A 410 -14.81 -29.10 2.69
C ILE A 410 -13.66 -29.81 3.41
N GLU A 411 -13.83 -31.07 3.84
CA GLU A 411 -12.83 -31.76 4.66
C GLU A 411 -11.47 -31.88 3.95
N TYR A 412 -11.48 -32.08 2.62
CA TYR A 412 -10.27 -32.12 1.79
C TYR A 412 -9.43 -30.83 1.87
N TRP A 413 -9.99 -29.68 2.26
CA TRP A 413 -9.19 -28.48 2.50
C TRP A 413 -8.21 -28.64 3.68
N LYS A 414 -8.48 -29.54 4.63
CA LYS A 414 -7.52 -29.88 5.69
C LYS A 414 -6.25 -30.48 5.12
N GLU A 415 -6.33 -31.21 4.01
CA GLU A 415 -5.16 -31.78 3.33
C GLU A 415 -4.28 -30.66 2.74
N TYR A 416 -4.89 -29.65 2.11
CA TYR A 416 -4.16 -28.48 1.61
C TYR A 416 -3.49 -27.67 2.73
N ILE A 417 -4.15 -27.60 3.90
CA ILE A 417 -3.61 -26.96 5.10
C ILE A 417 -2.41 -27.77 5.61
N ALA A 418 -2.55 -29.09 5.75
CA ALA A 418 -1.50 -29.98 6.22
C ALA A 418 -0.28 -29.97 5.28
N GLU A 419 -0.49 -30.09 3.97
CA GLU A 419 0.57 -30.04 2.95
C GLU A 419 1.37 -28.72 3.03
N ALA A 420 0.67 -27.60 3.21
CA ALA A 420 1.31 -26.29 3.38
C ALA A 420 2.09 -26.19 4.70
N GLN A 421 1.56 -26.75 5.80
CA GLN A 421 2.24 -26.82 7.10
C GLN A 421 3.51 -27.67 7.03
N GLU A 422 3.43 -28.88 6.49
CA GLU A 422 4.61 -29.76 6.30
C GLU A 422 5.66 -29.11 5.38
N GLY A 423 5.22 -28.41 4.34
CA GLY A 423 6.10 -27.62 3.48
C GLY A 423 6.83 -26.51 4.25
N ILE A 424 6.12 -25.81 5.16
CA ILE A 424 6.70 -24.78 6.03
C ILE A 424 7.75 -25.38 6.95
N GLU A 425 7.45 -26.49 7.62
CA GLU A 425 8.39 -27.19 8.50
C GLU A 425 9.65 -27.63 7.75
N ARG A 426 9.49 -28.20 6.54
CA ARG A 426 10.63 -28.54 5.67
C ARG A 426 11.46 -27.33 5.30
N ALA A 427 10.82 -26.20 4.97
CA ALA A 427 11.50 -24.95 4.64
C ALA A 427 12.25 -24.38 5.85
N VAL A 428 11.68 -24.46 7.06
CA VAL A 428 12.35 -24.08 8.32
C VAL A 428 13.57 -24.95 8.56
N LYS A 429 13.43 -26.29 8.54
CA LYS A 429 14.54 -27.24 8.70
C LYS A 429 15.68 -26.95 7.70
N LYS A 430 15.32 -26.71 6.43
CA LYS A 430 16.30 -26.36 5.38
C LYS A 430 17.01 -25.03 5.64
N SER A 431 16.29 -24.01 6.13
CA SER A 431 16.90 -22.72 6.47
C SER A 431 17.89 -22.83 7.63
N ARG A 432 17.57 -23.64 8.65
CA ARG A 432 18.43 -23.90 9.81
C ARG A 432 19.67 -24.70 9.44
N ALA A 433 19.51 -25.77 8.65
CA ALA A 433 20.62 -26.60 8.18
C ALA A 433 21.61 -25.87 7.24
N ASN A 434 21.25 -24.70 6.72
CA ASN A 434 22.07 -23.93 5.80
C ASN A 434 22.40 -22.54 6.36
N SER A 435 22.60 -22.42 7.68
CA SER A 435 22.98 -21.17 8.37
C SER A 435 24.16 -20.47 7.69
N ASP A 436 25.11 -21.26 7.19
CA ASP A 436 26.39 -20.79 6.66
C ASP A 436 26.32 -20.42 5.17
N ASN A 437 25.25 -20.83 4.47
CA ASN A 437 25.02 -20.50 3.06
C ASN A 437 23.81 -19.58 2.90
N LYS A 438 24.09 -18.27 2.89
CA LYS A 438 23.07 -17.21 2.76
C LYS A 438 22.12 -17.41 1.58
N VAL A 439 22.61 -17.87 0.43
CA VAL A 439 21.78 -18.02 -0.78
C VAL A 439 20.73 -19.14 -0.61
N ILE A 440 21.14 -20.27 -0.03
CA ILE A 440 20.25 -21.40 0.22
C ILE A 440 19.28 -21.08 1.36
N LYS A 441 19.79 -20.46 2.43
CA LYS A 441 18.98 -19.97 3.57
C LYS A 441 17.87 -19.02 3.10
N ASP A 442 18.21 -17.98 2.33
CA ASP A 442 17.26 -17.00 1.81
C ASP A 442 16.19 -17.65 0.91
N LYS A 443 16.58 -18.61 0.05
CA LYS A 443 15.63 -19.36 -0.78
C LYS A 443 14.66 -20.19 0.08
N ALA A 444 15.15 -20.84 1.13
CA ALA A 444 14.31 -21.62 2.05
C ALA A 444 13.35 -20.70 2.83
N ILE A 445 13.81 -19.54 3.30
CA ILE A 445 12.97 -18.53 3.96
C ILE A 445 11.90 -17.98 2.99
N GLN A 446 12.27 -17.69 1.75
CA GLN A 446 11.32 -17.27 0.70
C GLN A 446 10.24 -18.34 0.47
N GLN A 447 10.64 -19.61 0.37
CA GLN A 447 9.70 -20.73 0.22
C GLN A 447 8.75 -20.85 1.43
N ARG A 448 9.26 -20.69 2.65
CA ARG A 448 8.44 -20.67 3.87
C ARG A 448 7.37 -19.59 3.81
N HIS A 449 7.74 -18.35 3.47
CA HIS A 449 6.79 -17.25 3.35
C HIS A 449 5.78 -17.45 2.21
N PHE A 450 6.21 -18.05 1.09
CA PHE A 450 5.33 -18.40 -0.02
C PHE A 450 4.26 -19.40 0.44
N LEU A 451 4.67 -20.48 1.12
CA LEU A 451 3.76 -21.50 1.65
C LEU A 451 2.84 -20.94 2.73
N LYS A 452 3.29 -19.95 3.49
CA LYS A 452 2.45 -19.24 4.46
C LYS A 452 1.25 -18.56 3.80
N TYR A 453 1.38 -17.99 2.59
CA TYR A 453 0.22 -17.45 1.87
C TYR A 453 -0.78 -18.54 1.46
N LYS A 454 -0.30 -19.71 1.02
CA LYS A 454 -1.15 -20.88 0.70
C LYS A 454 -1.89 -21.36 1.96
N LEU A 455 -1.16 -21.53 3.07
CA LEU A 455 -1.70 -21.90 4.37
C LEU A 455 -2.75 -20.91 4.85
N ASP A 456 -2.41 -19.61 4.86
CA ASP A 456 -3.29 -18.55 5.33
C ASP A 456 -4.58 -18.49 4.49
N TYR A 457 -4.51 -18.69 3.17
CA TYR A 457 -5.69 -18.73 2.30
C TYR A 457 -6.65 -19.85 2.70
N TRP A 458 -6.18 -21.10 2.73
CA TRP A 458 -7.01 -22.27 3.01
C TRP A 458 -7.49 -22.32 4.46
N LYS A 459 -6.62 -22.01 5.42
CA LYS A 459 -6.97 -21.96 6.84
C LYS A 459 -8.05 -20.90 7.10
N GLN A 460 -7.94 -19.74 6.47
CA GLN A 460 -8.95 -18.69 6.60
C GLN A 460 -10.28 -19.06 5.94
N LYS A 461 -10.25 -19.72 4.78
CA LYS A 461 -11.45 -20.18 4.09
C LYS A 461 -12.17 -21.25 4.91
N TYR A 462 -11.45 -22.28 5.38
CA TYR A 462 -11.98 -23.32 6.25
C TYR A 462 -12.58 -22.76 7.55
N ARG A 463 -11.84 -21.89 8.24
CA ARG A 463 -12.28 -21.27 9.51
C ARG A 463 -13.63 -20.56 9.38
N ARG A 464 -13.95 -19.94 8.24
CA ARG A 464 -15.25 -19.25 8.03
C ARG A 464 -16.44 -20.21 7.99
N PHE A 465 -16.21 -21.47 7.63
CA PHE A 465 -17.23 -22.52 7.72
C PHE A 465 -17.34 -23.12 9.12
N GLU A 466 -16.26 -23.09 9.89
CA GLU A 466 -16.20 -23.61 11.26
C GLU A 466 -16.66 -22.60 12.32
N MET A 467 -16.57 -21.30 12.04
CA MET A 467 -16.91 -20.25 13.00
C MET A 467 -18.37 -20.32 13.47
N ASN A 468 -18.56 -20.27 14.80
CA ASN A 468 -19.87 -20.28 15.44
C ASN A 468 -20.45 -18.86 15.64
N ASP A 469 -19.59 -17.85 15.62
CA ASP A 469 -19.95 -16.44 15.76
C ASP A 469 -19.01 -15.56 14.92
N VAL A 470 -19.39 -14.29 14.70
CA VAL A 470 -18.57 -13.30 13.97
C VAL A 470 -18.10 -12.23 14.96
N PRO A 471 -16.84 -12.28 15.44
CA PRO A 471 -16.33 -11.30 16.38
C PRO A 471 -16.29 -9.89 15.78
N ASP A 472 -16.47 -8.86 16.62
CA ASP A 472 -16.42 -7.45 16.16
C ASP A 472 -15.09 -7.07 15.49
N GLY A 473 -13.99 -7.72 15.87
CA GLY A 473 -12.67 -7.55 15.26
C GLY A 473 -12.49 -8.18 13.87
N PHE A 474 -13.48 -8.91 13.36
CA PHE A 474 -13.44 -9.58 12.05
C PHE A 474 -13.64 -8.62 10.86
N LYS A 475 -13.98 -7.35 11.13
CA LYS A 475 -14.28 -6.33 10.11
C LYS A 475 -13.02 -5.90 9.34
N ASN A 476 -12.81 -6.47 8.15
CA ASN A 476 -11.59 -6.31 7.33
C ASN A 476 -11.46 -4.97 6.56
N SER A 477 -12.48 -4.10 6.56
CA SER A 477 -12.50 -2.89 5.72
C SER A 477 -11.59 -1.75 6.20
N GLN A 478 -11.18 -1.72 7.48
CA GLN A 478 -10.43 -0.59 8.04
C GLN A 478 -8.95 -0.54 7.59
N LEU A 479 -8.35 -1.67 7.20
CA LEU A 479 -6.90 -1.77 6.89
C LEU A 479 -6.49 -1.21 5.52
N VAL A 480 -7.44 -1.07 4.57
CA VAL A 480 -7.14 -0.53 3.23
C VAL A 480 -7.05 1.00 3.27
N ASP A 481 -7.98 1.65 3.97
CA ASP A 481 -8.03 3.10 4.09
C ASP A 481 -6.86 3.68 4.90
N THR A 482 -6.45 2.99 5.97
CA THR A 482 -5.37 3.43 6.88
C THR A 482 -3.98 3.39 6.23
N GLY A 483 -3.74 2.46 5.29
CA GLY A 483 -2.47 2.40 4.54
C GLY A 483 -2.27 3.60 3.61
N ILE A 484 -3.35 4.05 2.97
CA ILE A 484 -3.39 5.28 2.16
C ILE A 484 -3.07 6.49 3.04
N ILE A 485 -3.73 6.58 4.21
CA ILE A 485 -3.55 7.68 5.17
C ILE A 485 -2.09 7.82 5.58
N THR A 486 -1.43 6.73 5.94
CA THR A 486 -0.02 6.74 6.37
C THR A 486 0.90 7.34 5.31
N LYS A 487 0.78 6.87 4.06
CA LYS A 487 1.62 7.33 2.94
C LYS A 487 1.48 8.85 2.74
N TYR A 488 0.25 9.33 2.77
CA TYR A 488 -0.03 10.75 2.56
C TYR A 488 0.29 11.60 3.80
N ALA A 489 0.10 11.09 5.01
CA ALA A 489 0.47 11.77 6.24
C ALA A 489 1.97 12.02 6.32
N ARG A 490 2.81 11.04 5.96
CA ARG A 490 4.27 11.22 5.90
C ARG A 490 4.68 12.36 4.97
N LEU A 491 4.13 12.36 3.74
CA LEU A 491 4.45 13.38 2.75
C LEU A 491 3.93 14.76 3.19
N TYR A 492 2.78 14.80 3.84
CA TYR A 492 2.18 16.03 4.35
C TYR A 492 3.00 16.62 5.51
N LEU A 493 3.42 15.80 6.47
CA LEU A 493 4.25 16.25 7.60
C LEU A 493 5.63 16.72 7.14
N LYS A 494 6.20 16.11 6.09
CA LYS A 494 7.46 16.57 5.48
C LYS A 494 7.43 17.98 4.89
N THR A 495 6.24 18.56 4.68
CA THR A 495 6.12 19.97 4.26
C THR A 495 6.56 20.96 5.33
N VAL A 496 6.57 20.52 6.60
CA VAL A 496 7.01 21.31 7.76
C VAL A 496 8.28 20.70 8.34
N PHE A 497 8.25 19.42 8.74
CA PHE A 497 9.30 18.78 9.53
C PHE A 497 10.39 18.13 8.68
N ASN A 498 11.65 18.27 9.10
CA ASN A 498 12.78 17.62 8.45
C ASN A 498 12.82 16.11 8.73
N ASN A 499 12.43 15.73 9.95
CA ASN A 499 12.70 14.42 10.54
C ASN A 499 11.42 13.60 10.69
N VAL A 500 10.88 13.10 9.57
CA VAL A 500 9.64 12.30 9.54
C VAL A 500 9.93 10.83 9.21
N TYR A 501 9.66 9.95 10.17
CA TYR A 501 9.90 8.51 10.11
C TYR A 501 8.60 7.71 10.18
N THR A 502 8.66 6.48 9.69
CA THR A 502 7.55 5.53 9.74
C THR A 502 7.94 4.31 10.54
N VAL A 503 7.06 3.85 11.42
CA VAL A 503 7.26 2.70 12.32
C VAL A 503 6.27 1.59 11.95
N LYS A 504 6.69 0.33 11.99
CA LYS A 504 5.78 -0.81 11.77
C LYS A 504 4.93 -1.04 13.03
N GLY A 505 3.64 -1.31 12.88
CA GLY A 505 2.76 -1.59 14.03
C GLY A 505 3.22 -2.80 14.84
N GLN A 506 3.76 -3.84 14.17
CA GLN A 506 4.35 -4.99 14.86
C GLN A 506 5.49 -4.59 15.80
N THR A 507 6.37 -3.69 15.35
CA THR A 507 7.48 -3.18 16.17
C THR A 507 6.95 -2.49 17.42
N VAL A 508 5.94 -1.62 17.30
CA VAL A 508 5.30 -0.97 18.46
C VAL A 508 4.71 -2.01 19.41
N SER A 509 4.08 -3.06 18.87
CA SER A 509 3.55 -4.15 19.69
C SER A 509 4.63 -4.92 20.45
N ASP A 510 5.79 -5.15 19.83
CA ASP A 510 6.90 -5.87 20.47
C ASP A 510 7.53 -5.00 21.56
N PHE A 511 7.72 -3.70 21.33
CA PHE A 511 8.15 -2.75 22.37
C PHE A 511 7.20 -2.69 23.56
N ARG A 512 5.88 -2.71 23.33
CA ARG A 512 4.90 -2.77 24.44
C ARG A 512 5.01 -4.04 25.28
N LYS A 513 5.44 -5.15 24.69
CA LYS A 513 5.71 -6.41 25.40
C LYS A 513 7.04 -6.37 26.15
N MET A 514 8.12 -5.95 25.46
CA MET A 514 9.47 -5.82 26.05
C MET A 514 9.47 -4.88 27.26
N TRP A 515 8.75 -3.75 27.17
CA TRP A 515 8.60 -2.82 28.29
C TRP A 515 7.50 -3.17 29.29
N GLY A 516 6.86 -4.35 29.19
CA GLY A 516 5.86 -4.79 30.17
C GLY A 516 4.59 -3.94 30.26
N ILE A 517 4.30 -3.12 29.23
CA ILE A 517 3.05 -2.35 29.12
C ILE A 517 1.89 -3.30 28.83
N GLN A 518 2.11 -4.31 27.97
CA GLN A 518 1.10 -5.30 27.59
C GLN A 518 1.50 -6.71 28.08
N PRO A 519 0.61 -7.46 28.75
CA PRO A 519 0.84 -8.86 29.08
C PRO A 519 0.86 -9.75 27.82
N GLU A 520 1.73 -10.76 27.81
CA GLU A 520 2.10 -11.60 26.66
C GLU A 520 0.91 -12.21 25.89
N TYR A 521 -0.11 -12.67 26.62
CA TYR A 521 -1.25 -13.42 26.06
C TYR A 521 -2.57 -12.64 26.00
N LYS A 522 -2.63 -11.40 26.52
CA LYS A 522 -3.86 -10.62 26.51
C LYS A 522 -3.96 -9.85 25.19
N LYS A 523 -4.92 -10.23 24.34
CA LYS A 523 -5.30 -9.41 23.18
C LYS A 523 -5.71 -8.04 23.66
N LYS A 524 -5.28 -7.01 22.95
CA LYS A 524 -5.66 -5.61 23.19
C LYS A 524 -7.19 -5.52 23.30
N GLU A 525 -7.70 -5.17 24.46
CA GLU A 525 -9.13 -4.91 24.64
C GLU A 525 -9.45 -3.63 23.85
N ARG A 526 -10.28 -3.75 22.82
CA ARG A 526 -10.70 -2.61 21.98
C ARG A 526 -11.92 -1.89 22.57
N ILE A 527 -12.03 -1.87 23.89
CA ILE A 527 -13.19 -1.32 24.60
C ILE A 527 -13.05 0.20 24.70
N ASN A 528 -11.84 0.73 24.87
CA ASN A 528 -11.54 2.16 24.88
C ASN A 528 -10.56 2.54 23.75
N HIS A 529 -10.51 3.82 23.37
CA HIS A 529 -9.56 4.34 22.35
C HIS A 529 -8.20 4.78 22.93
N ILE A 530 -7.98 4.61 24.24
CA ILE A 530 -6.76 5.03 24.94
C ILE A 530 -5.51 4.32 24.41
N HIS A 531 -5.70 3.11 23.89
CA HIS A 531 -4.65 2.31 23.31
C HIS A 531 -3.92 3.00 22.15
N HIS A 532 -4.53 3.98 21.47
CA HIS A 532 -3.85 4.81 20.47
C HIS A 532 -2.87 5.81 21.10
N CYS A 533 -3.21 6.35 22.28
CA CYS A 533 -2.33 7.22 23.06
C CYS A 533 -1.12 6.42 23.57
N ILE A 534 -1.34 5.24 24.12
CA ILE A 534 -0.27 4.33 24.56
C ILE A 534 0.66 3.97 23.40
N ASP A 535 0.12 3.64 22.23
CA ASP A 535 0.92 3.37 21.03
C ASP A 535 1.76 4.59 20.63
N ALA A 536 1.17 5.80 20.68
CA ALA A 536 1.88 7.05 20.36
C ALA A 536 3.01 7.36 21.34
N ILE A 537 2.80 7.18 22.65
CA ILE A 537 3.83 7.34 23.68
C ILE A 537 4.95 6.32 23.46
N THR A 538 4.59 5.04 23.29
CA THR A 538 5.54 3.96 23.00
C THR A 538 6.41 4.33 21.80
N MET A 539 5.80 4.77 20.70
CA MET A 539 6.51 5.18 19.49
C MET A 539 7.39 6.40 19.66
N ALA A 540 6.99 7.38 20.48
CA ALA A 540 7.77 8.57 20.74
C ALA A 540 9.06 8.22 21.51
N CYS A 541 8.98 7.26 22.44
CA CYS A 541 10.09 6.83 23.28
C CYS A 541 11.03 5.81 22.61
N MET A 542 10.70 5.30 21.42
CA MET A 542 11.60 4.41 20.68
C MET A 542 12.85 5.15 20.19
N THR A 543 14.01 4.72 20.69
CA THR A 543 15.33 5.21 20.27
C THR A 543 15.84 4.44 19.04
N LYS A 544 16.91 4.94 18.43
CA LYS A 544 17.51 4.28 17.26
C LYS A 544 18.22 2.99 17.68
N GLU A 545 18.88 3.04 18.82
CA GLU A 545 19.67 1.98 19.45
C GLU A 545 18.76 0.78 19.75
N SER A 546 17.65 1.02 20.46
CA SER A 546 16.64 0.00 20.75
C SER A 546 16.05 -0.62 19.49
N TYR A 547 15.87 0.18 18.44
CA TYR A 547 15.38 -0.32 17.16
C TYR A 547 16.42 -1.20 16.44
N GLU A 548 17.71 -0.84 16.51
CA GLU A 548 18.80 -1.63 15.96
C GLU A 548 18.94 -2.99 16.67
N GLU A 549 18.77 -3.03 18.00
CA GLU A 549 18.75 -4.28 18.78
C GLU A 549 17.62 -5.21 18.36
N LEU A 550 16.39 -4.69 18.28
CA LEU A 550 15.24 -5.46 17.81
C LEU A 550 15.42 -5.92 16.35
N ALA A 551 16.04 -5.10 15.50
CA ALA A 551 16.33 -5.47 14.13
C ALA A 551 17.38 -6.59 14.02
N LYS A 552 18.43 -6.58 14.85
CA LYS A 552 19.40 -7.68 14.95
C LYS A 552 18.70 -8.97 15.36
N ALA A 553 17.86 -8.88 16.40
CA ALA A 553 17.09 -10.01 16.89
C ALA A 553 16.16 -10.60 15.80
N TYR A 554 15.43 -9.76 15.06
CA TYR A 554 14.63 -10.22 13.92
C TYR A 554 15.47 -10.91 12.84
N HIS A 555 16.69 -10.43 12.56
CA HIS A 555 17.58 -11.05 11.58
C HIS A 555 18.07 -12.43 12.02
N GLU A 556 18.31 -12.61 13.30
CA GLU A 556 18.68 -13.91 13.88
C GLU A 556 17.48 -14.86 13.84
N TRP A 557 16.30 -14.38 14.22
CA TRP A 557 15.07 -15.16 14.22
C TRP A 557 14.45 -15.39 12.84
N GLU A 558 14.99 -14.84 11.75
CA GLU A 558 14.45 -15.07 10.41
C GLU A 558 14.42 -16.57 10.04
N GLY A 559 15.23 -17.43 10.69
CA GLY A 559 15.21 -18.89 10.56
C GLY A 559 14.31 -19.64 11.56
N GLU A 560 13.61 -18.93 12.44
CA GLU A 560 12.83 -19.52 13.54
C GLU A 560 11.33 -19.54 13.24
N GLU A 561 10.62 -20.51 13.83
CA GLU A 561 9.20 -20.78 13.56
C GLU A 561 8.27 -20.05 14.56
N ARG A 562 8.73 -19.83 15.79
CA ARG A 562 8.04 -19.08 16.84
C ARG A 562 9.06 -18.26 17.63
N ILE A 563 8.71 -17.03 17.96
CA ILE A 563 9.50 -16.13 18.82
C ILE A 563 8.66 -15.90 20.08
N SER A 564 9.16 -16.31 21.23
CA SER A 564 8.58 -16.00 22.53
C SER A 564 8.99 -14.59 22.97
N VAL A 565 8.25 -13.96 23.90
CA VAL A 565 8.70 -12.69 24.49
C VAL A 565 9.99 -12.89 25.29
N SER A 566 10.19 -14.09 25.85
CA SER A 566 11.45 -14.47 26.53
C SER A 566 12.67 -14.45 25.61
N ASP A 567 12.45 -14.61 24.30
CA ASP A 567 13.54 -14.60 23.32
C ASP A 567 13.87 -13.17 22.87
N MET A 568 13.01 -12.19 23.18
CA MET A 568 13.18 -10.79 22.78
C MET A 568 14.39 -10.15 23.45
N PRO A 569 15.09 -9.23 22.76
CA PRO A 569 16.21 -8.53 23.35
C PRO A 569 15.73 -7.72 24.57
N SER A 570 16.55 -7.73 25.62
CA SER A 570 16.32 -6.88 26.79
C SER A 570 16.66 -5.45 26.44
N VAL A 571 15.63 -4.66 26.11
CA VAL A 571 15.78 -3.24 25.82
C VAL A 571 15.50 -2.42 27.07
N GLU A 572 16.39 -1.48 27.40
CA GLU A 572 16.18 -0.56 28.51
C GLU A 572 14.88 0.24 28.36
N LYS A 573 14.19 0.46 29.48
CA LYS A 573 13.03 1.34 29.51
C LYS A 573 13.49 2.81 29.34
N PRO A 574 12.66 3.67 28.73
CA PRO A 574 12.96 5.10 28.60
C PRO A 574 13.28 5.80 29.94
N TRP A 575 12.62 5.36 31.02
CA TRP A 575 12.91 5.71 32.41
C TRP A 575 12.42 4.58 33.35
N PRO A 576 12.85 4.54 34.63
CA PRO A 576 12.62 3.37 35.51
C PRO A 576 11.14 2.98 35.68
N THR A 577 10.27 3.97 35.89
CA THR A 577 8.82 3.81 36.12
C THR A 577 7.99 3.86 34.84
N PHE A 578 8.61 3.79 33.66
CA PHE A 578 7.92 3.98 32.38
C PHE A 578 6.69 3.10 32.19
N SER A 579 6.77 1.83 32.59
CA SER A 579 5.67 0.88 32.41
C SER A 579 4.48 1.23 33.30
N GLU A 580 4.78 1.67 34.52
CA GLU A 580 3.83 2.08 35.54
C GLU A 580 3.15 3.39 35.11
N ASP A 581 3.95 4.39 34.71
CA ASP A 581 3.47 5.71 34.29
C ASP A 581 2.58 5.60 33.05
N VAL A 582 2.96 4.79 32.04
CA VAL A 582 2.14 4.59 30.83
C VAL A 582 0.85 3.83 31.12
N LYS A 583 0.83 2.94 32.14
CA LYS A 583 -0.41 2.28 32.57
C LYS A 583 -1.31 3.27 33.30
N GLU A 584 -0.76 4.19 34.08
CA GLU A 584 -1.54 5.20 34.79
C GLU A 584 -2.21 6.21 33.84
N VAL A 585 -1.60 6.47 32.67
CA VAL A 585 -2.23 7.27 31.59
C VAL A 585 -3.63 6.75 31.22
N GLU A 586 -3.90 5.44 31.38
CA GLU A 586 -5.25 4.89 31.15
C GLU A 586 -6.33 5.50 32.06
N ASN A 587 -5.94 5.93 33.26
CA ASN A 587 -6.82 6.50 34.27
C ASN A 587 -6.95 8.03 34.14
N GLU A 588 -5.95 8.70 33.55
CA GLU A 588 -5.89 10.17 33.47
C GLU A 588 -6.48 10.75 32.17
N VAL A 589 -6.42 10.00 31.06
CA VAL A 589 -6.77 10.56 29.75
C VAL A 589 -8.26 10.43 29.44
N LEU A 590 -8.92 11.58 29.27
CA LEU A 590 -10.30 11.65 28.80
C LEU A 590 -10.39 11.51 27.28
N ILE A 591 -11.15 10.50 26.82
CA ILE A 591 -11.37 10.26 25.40
C ILE A 591 -12.46 11.20 24.86
N SER A 592 -12.05 12.15 24.00
CA SER A 592 -12.99 13.04 23.31
C SER A 592 -13.52 12.43 22.01
N HIS A 593 -14.82 12.16 21.96
CA HIS A 593 -15.51 11.72 20.75
C HIS A 593 -16.10 12.91 19.98
N TYR A 594 -15.29 13.55 19.14
CA TYR A 594 -15.75 14.68 18.33
C TYR A 594 -16.49 14.23 17.05
N THR A 595 -17.81 14.15 17.12
CA THR A 595 -18.70 13.90 15.97
C THR A 595 -19.59 15.11 15.74
N PRO A 596 -19.13 16.14 14.99
CA PRO A 596 -19.88 17.38 14.87
C PRO A 596 -21.18 17.15 14.11
N ASP A 597 -22.29 17.70 14.62
CA ASP A 597 -23.53 17.74 13.87
C ASP A 597 -23.33 18.55 12.58
N VAL A 598 -23.61 17.92 11.45
CA VAL A 598 -23.49 18.52 10.12
C VAL A 598 -24.84 18.97 9.57
N LEU A 599 -25.96 18.57 10.20
CA LEU A 599 -27.30 19.00 9.81
C LEU A 599 -27.45 20.53 9.73
N PRO A 600 -26.95 21.33 10.70
CA PRO A 600 -27.11 22.79 10.66
C PRO A 600 -26.12 23.50 9.71
N LYS A 601 -25.19 22.77 9.07
CA LYS A 601 -24.18 23.41 8.20
C LYS A 601 -24.79 23.86 6.87
N GLN A 602 -25.02 25.17 6.75
CA GLN A 602 -25.45 25.80 5.51
C GLN A 602 -24.43 25.62 4.37
N THR A 603 -24.95 25.43 3.15
CA THR A 603 -24.12 25.36 1.95
C THR A 603 -23.68 26.77 1.54
N LYS A 604 -22.38 26.94 1.29
CA LYS A 604 -21.79 28.17 0.75
C LYS A 604 -21.37 27.94 -0.70
N LYS A 605 -21.88 28.75 -1.63
CA LYS A 605 -21.48 28.72 -3.05
C LYS A 605 -20.90 30.06 -3.46
N LYS A 606 -19.78 30.06 -4.19
CA LYS A 606 -19.23 31.29 -4.77
C LYS A 606 -20.24 31.88 -5.75
N LEU A 607 -20.64 33.13 -5.55
CA LEU A 607 -21.53 33.83 -6.47
C LEU A 607 -20.84 33.97 -7.83
N ARG A 608 -21.50 33.52 -8.89
CA ARG A 608 -21.05 33.67 -10.27
C ARG A 608 -22.11 34.38 -11.09
N LYS A 609 -21.73 35.41 -11.84
CA LYS A 609 -22.55 36.02 -12.90
C LYS A 609 -21.84 35.79 -14.23
N ARG A 610 -22.53 35.18 -15.20
CA ARG A 610 -21.98 34.79 -16.53
C ARG A 610 -20.65 34.03 -16.42
N GLY A 611 -20.58 33.08 -15.50
CA GLY A 611 -19.39 32.23 -15.28
C GLY A 611 -18.25 32.86 -14.46
N LYS A 612 -18.23 34.19 -14.24
CA LYS A 612 -17.17 34.88 -13.48
C LYS A 612 -17.53 35.02 -12.00
N ILE A 613 -16.56 34.76 -11.11
CA ILE A 613 -16.70 34.93 -9.66
C ILE A 613 -16.92 36.41 -9.33
N GLN A 614 -17.85 36.70 -8.43
CA GLN A 614 -18.15 38.07 -7.98
C GLN A 614 -17.40 38.39 -6.69
N TYR A 615 -16.99 39.65 -6.55
CA TYR A 615 -16.23 40.17 -5.41
C TYR A 615 -16.97 41.33 -4.76
N ASN A 616 -16.83 41.49 -3.45
CA ASN A 616 -17.36 42.63 -2.72
C ASN A 616 -16.45 43.86 -2.90
N VAL A 617 -16.86 44.99 -2.31
CA VAL A 617 -16.13 46.28 -2.40
C VAL A 617 -14.71 46.21 -1.80
N LYS A 618 -14.43 45.22 -0.94
CA LYS A 618 -13.12 44.97 -0.32
C LYS A 618 -12.25 43.97 -1.12
N GLY A 619 -12.71 43.51 -2.28
CA GLY A 619 -11.99 42.53 -3.10
C GLY A 619 -12.13 41.08 -2.63
N GLU A 620 -13.04 40.77 -1.71
CA GLU A 620 -13.28 39.42 -1.20
C GLU A 620 -14.39 38.72 -1.99
N ILE A 621 -14.32 37.38 -2.12
CA ILE A 621 -15.32 36.61 -2.88
C ILE A 621 -16.69 36.66 -2.18
N ILE A 622 -17.75 36.97 -2.95
CA ILE A 622 -19.13 36.90 -2.45
C ILE A 622 -19.59 35.44 -2.42
N TYR A 623 -20.08 35.01 -1.26
CA TYR A 623 -20.69 33.69 -1.07
C TYR A 623 -22.21 33.82 -0.93
N GLN A 624 -22.95 32.96 -1.64
CA GLN A 624 -24.37 32.74 -1.40
C GLN A 624 -24.53 31.63 -0.38
N SER A 625 -25.33 31.90 0.66
CA SER A 625 -25.76 30.92 1.66
C SER A 625 -27.18 30.49 1.32
N GLY A 626 -27.48 29.20 1.41
CA GLY A 626 -28.84 28.68 1.25
C GLY A 626 -29.18 27.64 2.31
N ASP A 627 -30.47 27.45 2.54
CA ASP A 627 -30.99 26.42 3.44
C ASP A 627 -30.75 25.04 2.80
N THR A 628 -29.90 24.24 3.43
CA THR A 628 -29.62 22.88 2.98
C THR A 628 -29.47 22.01 4.21
N VAL A 629 -30.33 21.01 4.36
CA VAL A 629 -30.16 19.99 5.39
C VAL A 629 -29.18 18.94 4.90
N ARG A 630 -28.06 18.76 5.63
CA ARG A 630 -27.02 17.78 5.27
C ARG A 630 -27.15 16.51 6.11
N GLY A 631 -28.18 15.70 5.83
CA GLY A 631 -28.39 14.41 6.47
C GLY A 631 -29.66 13.71 5.97
N SER A 632 -29.90 12.49 6.43
CA SER A 632 -31.14 11.75 6.10
C SER A 632 -32.32 12.39 6.83
N LEU A 633 -33.32 12.88 6.09
CA LEU A 633 -34.51 13.51 6.67
C LEU A 633 -35.51 12.50 7.24
N HIS A 634 -35.42 11.25 6.79
CA HIS A 634 -36.22 10.13 7.25
C HIS A 634 -35.40 8.84 7.16
N GLN A 635 -35.87 7.78 7.79
CA GLN A 635 -35.32 6.45 7.59
C GLN A 635 -35.71 5.94 6.18
N ALA A 636 -34.93 5.04 5.58
CA ALA A 636 -35.24 4.49 4.26
C ALA A 636 -36.50 3.60 4.24
N GLY A 637 -36.95 3.13 5.41
CA GLY A 637 -38.15 2.31 5.55
C GLY A 637 -39.42 3.13 5.30
N ILE A 638 -40.18 2.76 4.28
CA ILE A 638 -41.50 3.34 4.02
C ILE A 638 -42.55 2.54 4.80
N TYR A 639 -43.39 3.24 5.54
CA TYR A 639 -44.54 2.69 6.25
C TYR A 639 -45.82 3.22 5.60
N GLY A 640 -46.81 2.37 5.38
CA GLY A 640 -48.16 2.80 5.00
C GLY A 640 -48.88 3.35 6.23
N ALA A 641 -49.61 4.45 6.10
CA ALA A 641 -50.48 4.94 7.16
C ALA A 641 -51.90 4.41 6.91
N ILE A 642 -52.50 3.75 7.89
CA ILE A 642 -53.90 3.32 7.84
C ILE A 642 -54.67 3.92 9.01
N ASN A 643 -55.92 4.30 8.78
CA ASN A 643 -56.81 4.75 9.85
C ASN A 643 -57.52 3.53 10.44
N LYS A 644 -57.28 3.23 11.71
CA LYS A 644 -57.97 2.17 12.46
C LYS A 644 -58.69 2.81 13.65
N ASN A 645 -60.01 2.80 13.61
CA ASN A 645 -60.89 3.37 14.64
C ASN A 645 -60.61 4.85 14.98
N GLY A 646 -60.39 5.68 13.96
CA GLY A 646 -60.12 7.11 14.14
C GLY A 646 -58.66 7.44 14.49
N LYS A 647 -57.79 6.44 14.65
CA LYS A 647 -56.36 6.60 14.93
C LYS A 647 -55.51 6.18 13.73
N ILE A 648 -54.61 7.06 13.31
CA ILE A 648 -53.62 6.73 12.29
C ILE A 648 -52.58 5.78 12.90
N ILE A 649 -52.40 4.61 12.28
CA ILE A 649 -51.35 3.64 12.63
C ILE A 649 -50.47 3.39 11.41
N TYR A 650 -49.17 3.20 11.63
CA TYR A 650 -48.19 2.97 10.58
C TYR A 650 -47.89 1.47 10.44
N VAL A 651 -48.04 0.94 9.23
CA VAL A 651 -47.88 -0.49 8.92
C VAL A 651 -46.77 -0.70 7.90
N LYS A 652 -46.06 -1.82 8.00
CA LYS A 652 -45.02 -2.23 7.05
C LYS A 652 -45.37 -3.61 6.50
N ARG A 653 -45.40 -3.74 5.17
CA ARG A 653 -45.60 -5.04 4.53
C ARG A 653 -44.38 -5.93 4.80
N ARG A 654 -44.57 -6.98 5.59
CA ARG A 654 -43.58 -8.05 5.77
C ARG A 654 -43.98 -9.21 4.88
N PHE A 655 -43.03 -9.81 4.17
CA PHE A 655 -43.27 -11.08 3.48
C PHE A 655 -43.47 -12.18 4.53
N LEU A 656 -44.48 -13.03 4.32
CA LEU A 656 -44.69 -14.21 5.15
C LEU A 656 -43.45 -15.09 5.04
N GLN A 657 -42.81 -15.38 6.18
CA GLN A 657 -41.66 -16.28 6.25
C GLN A 657 -42.18 -17.68 6.55
N TYR A 658 -41.99 -18.61 5.61
CA TYR A 658 -42.23 -20.04 5.80
C TYR A 658 -40.89 -20.75 5.95
N ASP A 659 -40.82 -21.78 6.81
CA ASP A 659 -39.71 -22.73 6.79
C ASP A 659 -39.65 -23.50 5.45
N ALA A 660 -38.56 -24.24 5.22
CA ALA A 660 -38.34 -24.99 3.98
C ALA A 660 -39.39 -26.09 3.70
N ARG A 661 -40.27 -26.40 4.65
CA ARG A 661 -41.34 -27.40 4.54
C ARG A 661 -42.74 -26.78 4.47
N GLY A 662 -42.85 -25.45 4.54
CA GLY A 662 -44.13 -24.74 4.60
C GLY A 662 -44.90 -24.92 5.91
N THR A 663 -44.29 -25.50 6.96
CA THR A 663 -44.97 -25.98 8.17
C THR A 663 -44.93 -25.01 9.35
N ASN A 664 -43.80 -24.33 9.57
CA ASN A 664 -43.66 -23.27 10.56
C ASN A 664 -43.41 -21.92 9.87
N GLY A 665 -44.51 -21.21 9.65
CA GLY A 665 -44.58 -19.81 9.26
C GLY A 665 -45.89 -19.24 9.76
N PHE A 666 -46.01 -17.91 9.81
CA PHE A 666 -47.27 -17.25 10.18
C PHE A 666 -48.39 -17.76 9.26
N LYS A 667 -49.28 -18.60 9.79
CA LYS A 667 -50.32 -19.30 9.01
C LYS A 667 -51.42 -18.35 8.53
N ASP A 668 -51.61 -17.25 9.25
CA ASP A 668 -52.58 -16.21 8.96
C ASP A 668 -52.11 -14.83 9.49
N ILE A 669 -52.93 -13.81 9.22
CA ILE A 669 -52.65 -12.42 9.61
C ILE A 669 -52.76 -12.18 11.13
N GLN A 670 -53.39 -13.09 11.89
CA GLN A 670 -53.61 -12.94 13.33
C GLN A 670 -52.32 -13.23 14.11
N GLN A 671 -51.45 -14.09 13.60
CA GLN A 671 -50.16 -14.39 14.23
C GLN A 671 -49.12 -13.25 14.09
N LEU A 672 -49.40 -12.21 13.29
CA LEU A 672 -48.53 -11.05 13.10
C LEU A 672 -48.77 -9.91 14.13
N SER A 673 -49.75 -10.03 15.01
CA SER A 673 -50.24 -8.89 15.83
C SER A 673 -49.51 -8.65 17.16
N VAL A 674 -48.28 -9.16 17.33
CA VAL A 674 -47.46 -8.90 18.53
C VAL A 674 -46.12 -8.28 18.14
N ILE A 675 -46.13 -7.02 17.69
CA ILE A 675 -45.03 -6.04 17.79
C ILE A 675 -45.64 -4.66 17.96
#